data_AF-F1T5X6-F1
#
_entry.id   AF-F1T5X6-F1
#
_cell.length_a   1.000
_cell.length_b   1.000
_cell.length_c   1.000
_cell.angle_alpha   90.00
_cell.angle_beta   90.00
_cell.angle_gamma   90.00
#
_symmetry.space_group_name_H-M   'P 1'
#
loop_
_entity.id
_entity.type
_entity.pdbx_description
1 polymer ?
#
loop_
_entity_poly.entity_id
_entity_poly.type
_entity_poly.pdbx_seq_one_letter_code
_entity_poly.pdbx_strand_id
1 'polypeptide(L)'
;MTGFKTALTAKEGSLITDGTYVFKNNGQEDGCGISLQGKVHGSTGKDKLTITADDICDTDFYTDSVVFENCTVSVTSQTRTWFDARNLTLKNACLSVAGFGMSYYVNNLTMENSEFTINKRGWRHATGLTIQGSSTIKDSTITANAGSTAGISVGAQDKEINIINSTLVFNNGGTGGLNVNTGKVVLTDSTIKGNGKNSGALFGAQKDGSIEFLGNCLVETPAATNADTGAGVQNHYIVKGGSYALTYEPNYHSSLGSTVPVNGAENGNEQLSLFTLADSSVRMLTPLNKQGNTYEYKVEKASADSKKHVWVPAATVTFSLNEPSVKEPVRAQFADGTTEEVKAFAMRGYSLSAAQSVAGGSVSTPSDPMAAGYKFLGWFYKDANGVEQAFDPSTVVTTDTAVYAKWEKDPTSYAVVYHNADTQNAASYMVSGNNAQRAQKVCSIEEVIKSVPKFVPYGKTFVGWSTDPQDATKIVEVGSMLSIPQDVQTRDLYAVWKDKTVSIKFSANGGVFDAQSIFKTHPDVFDITKDSTGGEVAVVKKSAKISDKLTLNALLQSCGDGSVSAASDGLNTPESSDSAAYKTLAAKPYHVLDNQKEEKSVFGFVYSTLYKYWFSDVEGNAATTISGDTKLDNDYTYYLKWKLAPHVEQIHADTSIPADILVGTDTAHKQPYEVIPGQTVDFTGAISSAVVKDQMKNIEAKFSATKQSDYKNIALSDIKSSFVATFKVPQGLSLPDNLKPSDISTEGFSDTFSVSHVEVKDNTAMVTLQLKDGIQNYEELQTAVQKNLNDTMKLTIHGVKVHKDFTGTAQVSGSVQGSFSAVATKDTNGSKTIKLFSFTWKGVQTEEGRDSSTTSVDDGILFSVAAQQPISTQLYGDLLLADDTEHTAVPYVSPDTPFTVTGALCATQIKDQMNAIETVYPNLNHKDIALDIQNFEFTATFSVPEGMNLPKTVTKDTVRAVDFGDGFVVKDVVASGNTLTVTFALKDEASLKTYDDLEKIVDAAGGKSGWMKLVVSGVSVDPNVEDATRLTMKGTVHGTFAAAATSKGGVRKVFSFVWNATQWPDGKDKLATDDETIQLSVLVKKPQTEPHTTPDTHTPSVHKPHGDSHTPQTSDSLAGLATLLPQGIASGIMLVTGALLRKRRHNK
;
A
#
# COMPACT_ATOMS: atom_id res chain seq x y z
N MET A 1 12.56 46.92 -23.79
CA MET A 1 12.84 47.68 -25.03
C MET A 1 12.55 46.79 -26.23
N THR A 2 12.00 47.34 -27.31
CA THR A 2 11.60 46.57 -28.51
C THR A 2 11.85 47.33 -29.81
N GLY A 3 12.17 46.60 -30.88
CA GLY A 3 12.30 47.14 -32.25
C GLY A 3 13.61 47.89 -32.55
N PHE A 4 14.62 47.80 -31.69
CA PHE A 4 15.91 48.46 -31.92
C PHE A 4 16.87 47.58 -32.74
N LYS A 5 17.81 48.21 -33.45
CA LYS A 5 18.99 47.51 -34.00
C LYS A 5 19.84 46.91 -32.86
N THR A 6 20.19 47.75 -31.89
CA THR A 6 20.77 47.32 -30.60
C THR A 6 20.10 48.15 -29.49
N ALA A 7 19.41 47.48 -28.58
CA ALA A 7 18.65 48.12 -27.52
C ALA A 7 19.53 48.56 -26.33
N LEU A 8 20.63 47.85 -26.08
CA LEU A 8 21.58 48.19 -25.02
C LEU A 8 23.02 47.96 -25.49
N THR A 9 23.87 48.96 -25.31
CA THR A 9 25.33 48.81 -25.41
C THR A 9 25.97 49.26 -24.11
N ALA A 10 26.51 48.32 -23.34
CA ALA A 10 27.31 48.61 -22.16
C ALA A 10 28.79 48.49 -22.54
N LYS A 11 29.45 49.61 -22.81
CA LYS A 11 30.88 49.64 -23.16
C LYS A 11 31.74 49.25 -21.97
N GLU A 12 33.00 48.92 -22.23
CA GLU A 12 34.02 48.72 -21.20
C GLU A 12 34.02 49.88 -20.18
N GLY A 13 34.15 49.57 -18.90
CA GLY A 13 34.03 50.53 -17.80
C GLY A 13 32.60 50.80 -17.31
N SER A 14 31.57 50.33 -18.02
CA SER A 14 30.17 50.43 -17.57
C SER A 14 29.84 49.40 -16.49
N LEU A 15 28.88 49.71 -15.63
CA LEU A 15 28.28 48.78 -14.66
C LEU A 15 26.79 48.65 -14.95
N ILE A 16 26.35 47.43 -15.25
CA ILE A 16 24.94 47.03 -15.15
C ILE A 16 24.76 46.37 -13.79
N THR A 17 23.85 46.90 -12.99
CA THR A 17 23.58 46.45 -11.62
C THR A 17 22.08 46.27 -11.42
N ASP A 18 21.64 46.07 -10.18
CA ASP A 18 20.29 45.69 -9.77
C ASP A 18 19.16 46.27 -10.62
N GLY A 19 18.22 45.41 -10.97
CA GLY A 19 17.06 45.75 -11.77
C GLY A 19 16.58 44.61 -12.65
N THR A 20 15.47 44.87 -13.35
CA THR A 20 14.88 43.95 -14.34
C THR A 20 14.92 44.60 -15.70
N TYR A 21 15.73 44.02 -16.58
CA TYR A 21 15.97 44.49 -17.94
C TYR A 21 15.34 43.51 -18.93
N VAL A 22 14.34 43.97 -19.69
CA VAL A 22 13.59 43.13 -20.64
C VAL A 22 13.72 43.68 -22.05
N PHE A 23 14.27 42.87 -22.95
CA PHE A 23 14.49 43.14 -24.36
C PHE A 23 13.70 42.13 -25.19
N LYS A 24 12.99 42.61 -26.21
CA LYS A 24 12.16 41.78 -27.08
C LYS A 24 12.20 42.30 -28.50
N ASN A 25 12.30 41.42 -29.49
CA ASN A 25 12.24 41.76 -30.92
C ASN A 25 13.25 42.87 -31.35
N ASN A 26 14.40 43.00 -30.68
CA ASN A 26 15.52 43.84 -31.14
C ASN A 26 16.49 43.02 -32.02
N GLY A 27 17.58 43.61 -32.53
CA GLY A 27 18.47 42.94 -33.50
C GLY A 27 18.03 43.12 -34.96
N GLN A 28 17.35 44.23 -35.27
CA GLN A 28 16.99 44.61 -36.64
C GLN A 28 18.22 45.00 -37.48
N GLU A 29 18.16 44.89 -38.81
CA GLU A 29 19.15 45.47 -39.76
C GLU A 29 20.63 45.17 -39.39
N ASP A 30 20.98 43.88 -39.21
CA ASP A 30 22.31 43.38 -38.81
C ASP A 30 22.77 43.80 -37.39
N GLY A 31 21.85 44.14 -36.49
CA GLY A 31 22.13 44.37 -35.07
C GLY A 31 22.18 43.09 -34.22
N CYS A 32 22.72 43.19 -33.01
CA CYS A 32 22.90 42.08 -32.06
C CYS A 32 21.92 42.05 -30.88
N GLY A 33 20.86 42.88 -30.88
CA GLY A 33 19.93 42.93 -29.74
C GLY A 33 20.53 43.68 -28.55
N ILE A 34 21.39 43.03 -27.77
CA ILE A 34 22.18 43.65 -26.69
C ILE A 34 23.69 43.38 -26.86
N SER A 35 24.52 44.30 -26.37
CA SER A 35 25.99 44.16 -26.40
C SER A 35 26.61 44.59 -25.07
N LEU A 36 27.22 43.64 -24.38
CA LEU A 36 27.75 43.77 -23.03
C LEU A 36 29.28 43.66 -23.06
N GLN A 37 29.95 44.74 -22.66
CA GLN A 37 31.42 44.82 -22.59
C GLN A 37 31.90 45.34 -21.22
N GLY A 38 30.97 45.85 -20.41
CA GLY A 38 31.19 46.28 -19.02
C GLY A 38 30.90 45.17 -17.99
N LYS A 39 30.91 45.54 -16.70
CA LYS A 39 30.59 44.63 -15.59
C LYS A 39 29.07 44.39 -15.50
N VAL A 40 28.67 43.13 -15.32
CA VAL A 40 27.28 42.74 -15.07
C VAL A 40 27.24 42.15 -13.66
N HIS A 41 26.88 42.99 -12.68
CA HIS A 41 27.05 42.66 -11.26
C HIS A 41 25.87 43.15 -10.41
N GLY A 42 25.07 42.21 -9.91
CA GLY A 42 24.03 42.46 -8.91
C GLY A 42 24.58 42.59 -7.48
N SER A 43 23.88 43.29 -6.61
CA SER A 43 24.35 43.61 -5.25
C SER A 43 24.41 42.38 -4.34
N THR A 44 23.38 41.52 -4.37
CA THR A 44 23.29 40.30 -3.55
C THR A 44 22.36 39.27 -4.19
N GLY A 45 22.79 38.01 -4.37
CA GLY A 45 21.90 36.95 -4.87
C GLY A 45 21.58 37.03 -6.37
N LYS A 46 21.10 35.93 -6.98
CA LYS A 46 20.96 35.81 -8.44
C LYS A 46 19.74 36.56 -9.02
N ASP A 47 18.79 36.96 -8.17
CA ASP A 47 17.49 37.53 -8.53
C ASP A 47 17.49 39.06 -8.58
N LYS A 48 18.49 39.74 -8.02
CA LYS A 48 18.52 41.20 -7.95
C LYS A 48 18.86 41.87 -9.27
N LEU A 49 19.63 41.20 -10.11
CA LEU A 49 19.88 41.61 -11.48
C LEU A 49 19.32 40.54 -12.43
N THR A 50 18.28 40.90 -13.17
CA THR A 50 17.64 40.04 -14.17
C THR A 50 17.73 40.70 -15.55
N ILE A 51 18.30 39.98 -16.52
CA ILE A 51 18.37 40.41 -17.93
C ILE A 51 17.69 39.34 -18.78
N THR A 52 16.61 39.69 -19.46
CA THR A 52 15.90 38.80 -20.38
C THR A 52 15.89 39.42 -21.76
N ALA A 53 16.49 38.74 -22.74
CA ALA A 53 16.45 39.12 -24.15
C ALA A 53 15.80 38.00 -24.98
N ASP A 54 14.71 38.33 -25.68
CA ASP A 54 14.06 37.48 -26.69
C ASP A 54 14.07 38.24 -28.01
N ASP A 55 15.26 38.37 -28.59
CA ASP A 55 15.58 39.27 -29.70
C ASP A 55 15.81 38.50 -31.00
N ILE A 56 15.62 39.17 -32.14
CA ILE A 56 15.65 38.55 -33.47
C ILE A 56 16.99 37.86 -33.73
N CYS A 57 18.09 38.52 -33.38
CA CYS A 57 19.47 38.06 -33.55
C CYS A 57 20.27 38.47 -32.30
N ASP A 58 20.58 37.52 -31.41
CA ASP A 58 21.21 37.83 -30.12
C ASP A 58 21.94 36.61 -29.53
N THR A 59 23.17 36.34 -29.99
CA THR A 59 24.03 35.25 -29.44
C THR A 59 25.48 35.66 -29.17
N ASP A 60 26.04 36.64 -29.89
CA ASP A 60 27.36 37.25 -29.61
C ASP A 60 27.22 38.51 -28.74
N PHE A 61 26.52 38.37 -27.62
CA PHE A 61 26.01 39.51 -26.85
C PHE A 61 26.98 40.04 -25.79
N TYR A 62 28.14 39.40 -25.62
CA TYR A 62 29.15 39.78 -24.64
C TYR A 62 30.58 39.62 -25.17
N THR A 63 31.54 40.31 -24.54
CA THR A 63 32.98 40.17 -24.83
C THR A 63 33.71 39.31 -23.80
N ASP A 64 34.92 38.86 -24.13
CA ASP A 64 35.72 37.94 -23.29
C ASP A 64 36.05 38.45 -21.87
N SER A 65 35.99 39.77 -21.66
CA SER A 65 36.26 40.43 -20.38
C SER A 65 35.06 40.46 -19.42
N VAL A 66 33.86 40.08 -19.88
CA VAL A 66 32.64 40.19 -19.08
C VAL A 66 32.60 39.09 -18.01
N VAL A 67 32.28 39.51 -16.79
CA VAL A 67 31.94 38.64 -15.67
C VAL A 67 30.47 38.87 -15.33
N PHE A 68 29.70 37.79 -15.33
CA PHE A 68 28.32 37.76 -14.85
C PHE A 68 28.34 37.34 -13.38
N GLU A 69 28.03 38.28 -12.48
CA GLU A 69 28.10 38.08 -11.04
C GLU A 69 26.78 38.44 -10.36
N ASN A 70 26.27 37.55 -9.49
CA ASN A 70 25.02 37.75 -8.75
C ASN A 70 23.84 38.15 -9.66
N CYS A 71 23.63 37.42 -10.75
CA CYS A 71 22.63 37.79 -11.75
C CYS A 71 21.98 36.58 -12.43
N THR A 72 20.80 36.81 -12.99
CA THR A 72 20.10 35.89 -13.88
C THR A 72 19.98 36.50 -15.27
N VAL A 73 20.54 35.83 -16.27
CA VAL A 73 20.58 36.27 -17.66
C VAL A 73 19.95 35.20 -18.54
N SER A 74 18.94 35.56 -19.31
CA SER A 74 18.28 34.68 -20.28
C SER A 74 18.30 35.33 -21.64
N VAL A 75 19.05 34.77 -22.59
CA VAL A 75 19.20 35.30 -23.94
C VAL A 75 18.71 34.29 -24.94
N THR A 76 17.73 34.70 -25.75
CA THR A 76 17.20 33.87 -26.81
C THR A 76 17.18 34.63 -28.12
N SER A 77 17.83 34.02 -29.13
CA SER A 77 17.76 34.48 -30.50
C SER A 77 16.56 33.84 -31.22
N GLN A 78 15.72 34.64 -31.87
CA GLN A 78 14.58 34.12 -32.63
C GLN A 78 15.01 33.52 -33.97
N THR A 79 16.07 34.05 -34.57
CA THR A 79 16.68 33.55 -35.81
C THR A 79 17.99 32.82 -35.52
N ARG A 80 18.40 31.98 -36.47
CA ARG A 80 19.66 31.23 -36.38
C ARG A 80 20.85 32.18 -36.53
N THR A 81 21.76 32.12 -35.57
CA THR A 81 22.94 33.01 -35.51
C THR A 81 24.26 32.23 -35.46
N TRP A 82 25.36 32.91 -35.82
CA TRP A 82 26.72 32.37 -35.76
C TRP A 82 27.62 33.34 -35.01
N PHE A 83 28.47 32.81 -34.13
CA PHE A 83 29.45 33.58 -33.37
C PHE A 83 30.67 32.73 -33.06
N ASP A 84 31.83 33.38 -32.94
CA ASP A 84 33.07 32.71 -32.53
C ASP A 84 33.10 32.49 -31.02
N ALA A 85 33.87 31.50 -30.58
CA ALA A 85 33.96 31.14 -29.17
C ALA A 85 34.47 32.30 -28.31
N ARG A 86 33.73 32.62 -27.24
CA ARG A 86 34.09 33.66 -26.26
C ARG A 86 34.51 33.05 -24.93
N ASN A 87 35.28 33.77 -24.13
CA ASN A 87 35.51 33.41 -22.74
C ASN A 87 34.27 33.73 -21.91
N LEU A 88 33.80 32.77 -21.12
CA LEU A 88 32.60 32.92 -20.28
C LEU A 88 32.95 32.75 -18.81
N THR A 89 32.70 33.77 -18.00
CA THR A 89 32.88 33.74 -16.55
C THR A 89 31.56 33.98 -15.83
N LEU A 90 31.10 32.98 -15.07
CA LEU A 90 29.88 33.01 -14.25
C LEU A 90 30.25 32.85 -12.77
N LYS A 91 29.82 33.79 -11.92
CA LYS A 91 30.04 33.76 -10.47
C LYS A 91 28.72 33.98 -9.74
N ASN A 92 28.23 32.96 -9.04
CA ASN A 92 26.90 33.01 -8.44
C ASN A 92 25.84 33.54 -9.43
N ALA A 93 25.82 33.01 -10.64
CA ALA A 93 24.97 33.51 -11.72
C ALA A 93 24.16 32.38 -12.38
N CYS A 94 23.03 32.73 -12.99
CA CYS A 94 22.24 31.84 -13.83
C CYS A 94 22.26 32.38 -15.26
N LEU A 95 22.76 31.59 -16.22
CA LEU A 95 22.71 31.92 -17.65
C LEU A 95 21.83 30.90 -18.37
N SER A 96 20.91 31.37 -19.21
CA SER A 96 20.12 30.54 -20.12
C SER A 96 20.25 31.05 -21.55
N VAL A 97 20.55 30.17 -22.50
CA VAL A 97 20.71 30.53 -23.92
C VAL A 97 19.89 29.65 -24.86
N ALA A 98 19.34 30.22 -25.93
CA ALA A 98 18.66 29.50 -27.02
C ALA A 98 18.78 30.23 -28.36
N GLY A 99 18.56 29.50 -29.47
CA GLY A 99 18.50 30.09 -30.82
C GLY A 99 19.85 30.27 -31.52
N PHE A 100 20.92 29.67 -31.00
CA PHE A 100 22.25 29.64 -31.62
C PHE A 100 22.32 28.68 -32.82
N GLY A 101 23.40 28.78 -33.59
CA GLY A 101 23.65 27.98 -34.79
C GLY A 101 23.95 26.51 -34.51
N MET A 102 25.14 26.05 -34.90
CA MET A 102 25.54 24.65 -34.76
C MET A 102 25.78 24.22 -33.31
N SER A 103 26.27 25.15 -32.49
CA SER A 103 26.52 25.01 -31.06
C SER A 103 26.58 26.39 -30.41
N TYR A 104 26.44 26.45 -29.09
CA TYR A 104 26.88 27.58 -28.30
C TYR A 104 28.38 27.41 -27.99
N TYR A 105 29.23 28.25 -28.57
CA TYR A 105 30.69 28.10 -28.48
C TYR A 105 31.26 28.88 -27.31
N VAL A 106 32.03 28.21 -26.47
CA VAL A 106 32.80 28.81 -25.37
C VAL A 106 34.26 28.42 -25.52
N ASN A 107 35.16 29.40 -25.42
CA ASN A 107 36.59 29.16 -25.38
C ASN A 107 36.98 28.70 -23.97
N ASN A 108 37.27 29.61 -23.04
CA ASN A 108 37.48 29.26 -21.64
C ASN A 108 36.17 29.44 -20.85
N LEU A 109 35.72 28.38 -20.16
CA LEU A 109 34.55 28.41 -19.28
C LEU A 109 35.01 28.41 -17.81
N THR A 110 34.70 29.49 -17.08
CA THR A 110 34.90 29.57 -15.63
C THR A 110 33.54 29.73 -14.94
N MET A 111 33.17 28.76 -14.11
CA MET A 111 31.93 28.79 -13.33
C MET A 111 32.21 28.53 -11.86
N GLU A 112 31.66 29.36 -10.99
CA GLU A 112 31.66 29.17 -9.54
C GLU A 112 30.25 29.43 -9.00
N ASN A 113 29.67 28.46 -8.27
CA ASN A 113 28.32 28.56 -7.68
C ASN A 113 27.22 28.95 -8.70
N SER A 114 27.34 28.51 -9.96
CA SER A 114 26.57 29.05 -11.09
C SER A 114 25.78 28.00 -11.84
N GLU A 115 24.78 28.44 -12.60
CA GLU A 115 23.93 27.59 -13.44
C GLU A 115 24.01 28.04 -14.89
N PHE A 116 24.15 27.09 -15.82
CA PHE A 116 24.17 27.38 -17.25
C PHE A 116 23.25 26.42 -18.02
N THR A 117 22.19 26.95 -18.62
CA THR A 117 21.18 26.17 -19.35
C THR A 117 21.23 26.46 -20.85
N ILE A 118 21.31 25.39 -21.64
CA ILE A 118 21.36 25.44 -23.10
C ILE A 118 20.07 24.84 -23.67
N ASN A 119 19.22 25.69 -24.26
CA ASN A 119 17.85 25.36 -24.65
C ASN A 119 17.66 25.17 -26.17
N LYS A 120 16.66 24.38 -26.55
CA LYS A 120 16.26 24.13 -27.96
C LYS A 120 15.42 25.29 -28.49
N ARG A 121 15.68 25.77 -29.71
CA ARG A 121 14.76 26.68 -30.43
C ARG A 121 14.93 26.63 -31.95
N GLY A 122 13.88 26.20 -32.66
CA GLY A 122 13.70 26.33 -34.11
C GLY A 122 14.53 25.40 -35.01
N TRP A 123 15.86 25.35 -34.83
CA TRP A 123 16.79 24.81 -35.84
C TRP A 123 17.49 23.51 -35.42
N ARG A 124 18.12 22.81 -36.38
CA ARG A 124 18.92 21.63 -36.08
C ARG A 124 20.24 22.05 -35.42
N HIS A 125 20.32 21.87 -34.10
CA HIS A 125 21.53 22.05 -33.31
C HIS A 125 22.25 20.70 -33.17
N ALA A 126 23.40 20.53 -33.85
CA ALA A 126 24.17 19.29 -33.73
C ALA A 126 24.72 19.13 -32.30
N THR A 127 25.23 20.22 -31.74
CA THR A 127 25.79 20.24 -30.38
C THR A 127 25.07 21.29 -29.54
N GLY A 128 24.80 21.02 -28.27
CA GLY A 128 24.33 22.05 -27.34
C GLY A 128 25.44 23.07 -27.05
N LEU A 129 26.40 22.69 -26.21
CA LEU A 129 27.55 23.50 -25.80
C LEU A 129 28.86 22.93 -26.38
N THR A 130 29.74 23.78 -26.90
CA THR A 130 31.11 23.38 -27.29
C THR A 130 32.13 24.13 -26.44
N ILE A 131 33.05 23.41 -25.78
CA ILE A 131 34.16 23.97 -24.98
C ILE A 131 35.48 23.72 -25.72
N GLN A 132 36.25 24.78 -26.00
CA GLN A 132 37.47 24.73 -26.81
C GLN A 132 38.76 25.08 -26.04
N GLY A 133 38.62 25.57 -24.81
CA GLY A 133 39.69 26.08 -23.96
C GLY A 133 39.73 25.43 -22.59
N SER A 134 40.81 25.70 -21.84
CA SER A 134 40.95 25.27 -20.46
C SER A 134 39.83 25.88 -19.63
N SER A 135 39.19 25.05 -18.81
CA SER A 135 37.94 25.42 -18.15
C SER A 135 37.89 24.88 -16.72
N THR A 136 37.20 25.59 -15.84
CA THR A 136 36.94 25.19 -14.45
C THR A 136 35.48 25.43 -14.11
N ILE A 137 34.77 24.36 -13.76
CA ILE A 137 33.36 24.39 -13.37
C ILE A 137 33.30 23.86 -11.94
N LYS A 138 33.02 24.75 -10.99
CA LYS A 138 33.07 24.47 -9.56
C LYS A 138 31.75 24.82 -8.88
N ASP A 139 31.24 23.93 -8.03
CA ASP A 139 30.00 24.12 -7.27
C ASP A 139 28.81 24.54 -8.17
N SER A 140 28.79 24.06 -9.41
CA SER A 140 27.96 24.62 -10.49
C SER A 140 27.13 23.57 -11.19
N THR A 141 26.12 24.00 -11.96
CA THR A 141 25.28 23.10 -12.78
C THR A 141 25.25 23.54 -14.24
N ILE A 142 25.42 22.60 -15.17
CA ILE A 142 25.18 22.82 -16.60
C ILE A 142 24.04 21.90 -17.05
N THR A 143 23.01 22.48 -17.68
CA THR A 143 21.85 21.76 -18.20
C THR A 143 21.81 21.87 -19.73
N ALA A 144 22.05 20.76 -20.42
CA ALA A 144 21.98 20.68 -21.87
C ALA A 144 20.62 20.10 -22.31
N ASN A 145 19.68 20.97 -22.66
CA ASN A 145 18.40 20.60 -23.26
C ASN A 145 18.47 20.47 -24.79
N ALA A 146 19.53 21.01 -25.44
CA ALA A 146 19.76 20.97 -26.88
C ALA A 146 20.98 20.11 -27.27
N GLY A 147 21.04 19.70 -28.55
CA GLY A 147 22.13 18.90 -29.12
C GLY A 147 21.68 17.53 -29.65
N SER A 148 21.56 17.41 -30.97
CA SER A 148 21.13 16.15 -31.63
C SER A 148 22.25 15.11 -31.76
N THR A 149 23.52 15.54 -31.69
CA THR A 149 24.72 14.69 -31.67
C THR A 149 25.35 14.66 -30.28
N ALA A 150 25.52 15.81 -29.62
CA ALA A 150 26.09 15.91 -28.27
C ALA A 150 25.39 17.02 -27.47
N GLY A 151 25.10 16.79 -26.19
CA GLY A 151 24.68 17.87 -25.29
C GLY A 151 25.82 18.85 -25.02
N ILE A 152 27.00 18.33 -24.68
CA ILE A 152 28.26 19.06 -24.52
C ILE A 152 29.34 18.37 -25.35
N SER A 153 30.11 19.14 -26.11
CA SER A 153 31.26 18.68 -26.87
C SER A 153 32.52 19.38 -26.37
N VAL A 154 33.57 18.61 -26.09
CA VAL A 154 34.89 19.13 -25.72
C VAL A 154 35.85 18.94 -26.89
N GLY A 155 36.38 20.06 -27.39
CA GLY A 155 37.35 20.13 -28.48
C GLY A 155 38.57 20.94 -28.07
N ALA A 156 39.15 20.62 -26.91
CA ALA A 156 40.18 21.41 -26.26
C ALA A 156 41.52 20.66 -26.30
N GLN A 157 42.13 20.57 -27.49
CA GLN A 157 43.38 19.85 -27.70
C GLN A 157 44.48 20.30 -26.72
N ASP A 158 45.15 19.34 -26.08
CA ASP A 158 46.21 19.54 -25.08
C ASP A 158 45.84 20.42 -23.88
N LYS A 159 44.53 20.56 -23.62
CA LYS A 159 43.98 21.34 -22.50
C LYS A 159 43.15 20.47 -21.56
N GLU A 160 42.98 20.98 -20.34
CA GLU A 160 42.24 20.31 -19.28
C GLU A 160 40.99 21.09 -18.87
N ILE A 161 39.89 20.36 -18.66
CA ILE A 161 38.62 20.86 -18.15
C ILE A 161 38.38 20.19 -16.80
N ASN A 162 38.36 21.01 -15.75
CA ASN A 162 38.13 20.56 -14.37
C ASN A 162 36.68 20.81 -13.95
N ILE A 163 35.99 19.74 -13.56
CA ILE A 163 34.60 19.78 -13.08
C ILE A 163 34.60 19.28 -11.64
N ILE A 164 34.37 20.20 -10.69
CA ILE A 164 34.58 19.97 -9.26
C ILE A 164 33.28 20.24 -8.52
N ASN A 165 32.80 19.26 -7.74
CA ASN A 165 31.56 19.34 -6.98
C ASN A 165 30.38 19.94 -7.79
N SER A 166 30.27 19.56 -9.06
CA SER A 166 29.35 20.17 -10.03
C SER A 166 28.44 19.13 -10.67
N THR A 167 27.34 19.56 -11.29
CA THR A 167 26.37 18.68 -11.94
C THR A 167 26.24 18.98 -13.43
N LEU A 168 26.33 17.95 -14.28
CA LEU A 168 25.99 18.02 -15.70
C LEU A 168 24.67 17.28 -15.92
N VAL A 169 23.67 17.95 -16.51
CA VAL A 169 22.34 17.39 -16.78
C VAL A 169 22.10 17.34 -18.28
N PHE A 170 21.79 16.15 -18.80
CA PHE A 170 21.56 15.90 -20.22
C PHE A 170 20.09 15.54 -20.49
N ASN A 171 19.40 16.47 -21.16
CA ASN A 171 18.02 16.31 -21.63
C ASN A 171 17.91 16.39 -23.15
N ASN A 172 19.04 16.41 -23.85
CA ASN A 172 19.14 16.73 -25.26
C ASN A 172 18.48 15.67 -26.17
N GLY A 173 18.47 14.40 -25.76
CA GLY A 173 17.88 13.29 -26.52
C GLY A 173 18.61 13.02 -27.85
N GLY A 174 19.90 13.38 -27.92
CA GLY A 174 20.75 13.17 -29.10
C GLY A 174 21.61 11.92 -28.99
N THR A 175 22.55 11.74 -29.93
CA THR A 175 23.45 10.57 -29.95
C THR A 175 24.35 10.46 -28.71
N GLY A 176 24.69 11.56 -28.05
CA GLY A 176 25.47 11.55 -26.80
C GLY A 176 25.12 12.73 -25.90
N GLY A 177 25.48 12.62 -24.62
CA GLY A 177 25.41 13.72 -23.66
C GLY A 177 26.73 14.50 -23.65
N LEU A 178 27.76 13.99 -23.00
CA LEU A 178 29.11 14.56 -22.96
C LEU A 178 30.06 13.84 -23.94
N ASN A 179 30.49 14.52 -25.00
CA ASN A 179 31.44 13.98 -25.97
C ASN A 179 32.79 14.68 -25.84
N VAL A 180 33.81 13.95 -25.38
CA VAL A 180 35.20 14.43 -25.29
C VAL A 180 35.95 14.03 -26.56
N ASN A 181 36.04 14.94 -27.53
CA ASN A 181 36.70 14.65 -28.80
C ASN A 181 38.22 14.82 -28.70
N THR A 182 38.67 15.91 -28.07
CA THR A 182 40.08 16.20 -27.79
C THR A 182 40.25 16.80 -26.40
N GLY A 183 41.41 16.57 -25.77
CA GLY A 183 41.75 17.12 -24.45
C GLY A 183 41.39 16.21 -23.28
N LYS A 184 41.47 16.74 -22.06
CA LYS A 184 41.24 15.98 -20.82
C LYS A 184 40.08 16.57 -20.02
N VAL A 185 39.10 15.76 -19.66
CA VAL A 185 38.02 16.13 -18.72
C VAL A 185 38.22 15.37 -17.42
N VAL A 186 38.37 16.11 -16.32
CA VAL A 186 38.49 15.55 -14.97
C VAL A 186 37.27 15.93 -14.16
N LEU A 187 36.51 14.93 -13.72
CA LEU A 187 35.39 15.10 -12.79
C LEU A 187 35.83 14.69 -11.39
N THR A 188 35.70 15.60 -10.43
CA THR A 188 35.99 15.34 -9.00
C THR A 188 34.74 15.65 -8.18
N ASP A 189 34.27 14.68 -7.40
CA ASP A 189 33.07 14.79 -6.53
C ASP A 189 31.80 15.28 -7.26
N SER A 190 31.75 15.09 -8.59
CA SER A 190 30.76 15.69 -9.49
C SER A 190 29.74 14.67 -10.01
N THR A 191 28.61 15.16 -10.51
CA THR A 191 27.49 14.32 -10.96
C THR A 191 27.22 14.48 -12.46
N ILE A 192 27.01 13.38 -13.17
CA ILE A 192 26.43 13.34 -14.52
C ILE A 192 25.01 12.76 -14.41
N LYS A 193 24.02 13.44 -14.98
CA LYS A 193 22.61 12.98 -15.03
C LYS A 193 22.12 12.86 -16.46
N GLY A 194 21.51 11.73 -16.81
CA GLY A 194 20.83 11.49 -18.08
C GLY A 194 19.37 11.14 -17.89
N ASN A 195 18.52 11.48 -18.86
CA ASN A 195 17.08 11.22 -18.80
C ASN A 195 16.61 9.98 -19.61
N GLY A 196 17.55 9.18 -20.11
CA GLY A 196 17.27 7.96 -20.89
C GLY A 196 16.82 8.17 -22.33
N LYS A 197 16.90 9.40 -22.85
CA LYS A 197 16.46 9.71 -24.23
C LYS A 197 17.59 9.75 -25.24
N ASN A 198 18.84 9.57 -24.81
CA ASN A 198 19.99 9.54 -25.73
C ASN A 198 20.03 8.20 -26.47
N SER A 199 20.41 8.24 -27.75
CA SER A 199 20.49 7.02 -28.59
C SER A 199 21.87 6.38 -28.62
N GLY A 200 22.87 7.04 -28.03
CA GLY A 200 24.22 6.53 -27.80
C GLY A 200 24.68 6.87 -26.38
N ALA A 201 25.90 6.47 -26.02
CA ALA A 201 26.44 6.60 -24.67
C ALA A 201 26.27 8.03 -24.12
N LEU A 202 25.81 8.12 -22.87
CA LEU A 202 25.52 9.39 -22.20
C LEU A 202 26.78 10.26 -22.07
N PHE A 203 27.94 9.65 -21.89
CA PHE A 203 29.22 10.33 -21.93
C PHE A 203 30.28 9.45 -22.57
N GLY A 204 31.31 10.06 -23.15
CA GLY A 204 32.48 9.30 -23.56
C GLY A 204 33.61 10.10 -24.18
N ALA A 205 34.72 9.42 -24.42
CA ALA A 205 35.94 10.00 -24.95
C ALA A 205 36.42 9.31 -26.23
N GLN A 206 36.80 10.11 -27.23
CA GLN A 206 37.40 9.65 -28.48
C GLN A 206 38.91 9.43 -28.33
N LYS A 207 39.57 8.99 -29.41
CA LYS A 207 40.99 8.65 -29.46
C LYS A 207 41.93 9.76 -28.96
N ASP A 208 41.59 11.02 -29.17
CA ASP A 208 42.45 12.16 -28.79
C ASP A 208 41.92 12.89 -27.53
N GLY A 209 40.87 12.36 -26.91
CA GLY A 209 40.23 12.89 -25.70
C GLY A 209 40.33 11.90 -24.54
N SER A 210 40.16 12.36 -23.30
CA SER A 210 40.06 11.46 -22.13
C SER A 210 39.07 12.00 -21.10
N ILE A 211 38.41 11.09 -20.39
CA ILE A 211 37.52 11.39 -19.28
C ILE A 211 37.93 10.60 -18.05
N GLU A 212 38.10 11.29 -16.93
CA GLU A 212 38.59 10.74 -15.67
C GLU A 212 37.64 11.09 -14.52
N PHE A 213 37.18 10.08 -13.80
CA PHE A 213 36.31 10.22 -12.63
C PHE A 213 37.08 9.97 -11.34
N LEU A 214 37.07 10.98 -10.45
CA LEU A 214 37.77 11.02 -9.17
C LEU A 214 36.80 11.31 -8.01
N GLY A 215 37.21 10.94 -6.80
CA GLY A 215 36.45 11.25 -5.59
C GLY A 215 35.09 10.57 -5.57
N ASN A 216 34.09 11.25 -5.02
CA ASN A 216 32.73 10.77 -4.85
C ASN A 216 31.83 11.15 -6.04
N CYS A 217 32.32 10.93 -7.26
CA CYS A 217 31.52 11.18 -8.45
C CYS A 217 30.24 10.35 -8.46
N LEU A 218 29.20 10.85 -9.13
CA LEU A 218 27.95 10.14 -9.38
C LEU A 218 27.64 10.12 -10.87
N VAL A 219 27.20 8.97 -11.36
CA VAL A 219 26.55 8.85 -12.67
C VAL A 219 25.13 8.34 -12.44
N GLU A 220 24.15 9.14 -12.86
CA GLU A 220 22.73 8.86 -12.66
C GLU A 220 22.02 8.77 -14.02
N THR A 221 21.57 7.56 -14.36
CA THR A 221 20.77 7.29 -15.55
C THR A 221 19.56 6.43 -15.18
N PRO A 222 18.54 6.30 -16.05
CA PRO A 222 17.49 5.31 -15.84
C PRO A 222 17.99 3.86 -15.87
N ALA A 223 19.21 3.61 -16.36
CA ALA A 223 19.80 2.28 -16.53
C ALA A 223 18.86 1.29 -17.24
N ALA A 224 18.13 1.77 -18.26
CA ALA A 224 17.04 1.04 -18.91
C ALA A 224 17.41 0.57 -20.33
N THR A 225 18.36 1.23 -20.97
CA THR A 225 18.79 0.94 -22.34
C THR A 225 20.31 0.85 -22.43
N ASN A 226 20.82 0.25 -23.52
CA ASN A 226 22.28 0.17 -23.74
C ASN A 226 22.94 1.55 -23.88
N ALA A 227 22.18 2.59 -24.23
CA ALA A 227 22.67 3.96 -24.34
C ALA A 227 22.89 4.64 -22.97
N ASP A 228 22.27 4.12 -21.90
CA ASP A 228 22.44 4.59 -20.52
C ASP A 228 23.77 4.14 -19.93
N THR A 229 24.88 4.45 -20.62
CA THR A 229 26.22 3.99 -20.29
C THR A 229 27.28 5.04 -20.63
N GLY A 230 28.52 4.78 -20.22
CA GLY A 230 29.71 5.53 -20.63
C GLY A 230 30.46 4.83 -21.75
N ALA A 231 31.32 5.54 -22.48
CA ALA A 231 32.17 4.95 -23.52
C ALA A 231 33.57 5.59 -23.60
N GLY A 232 34.56 4.83 -24.06
CA GLY A 232 35.90 5.34 -24.33
C GLY A 232 36.63 4.52 -25.38
N VAL A 233 37.38 5.18 -26.25
CA VAL A 233 38.33 4.47 -27.12
C VAL A 233 39.53 4.02 -26.28
N GLN A 234 39.89 2.73 -26.33
CA GLN A 234 41.02 2.18 -25.57
C GLN A 234 40.91 2.50 -24.07
N ASN A 235 41.94 3.13 -23.47
CA ASN A 235 42.05 3.41 -22.04
C ASN A 235 41.59 4.83 -21.65
N HIS A 236 40.73 5.46 -22.46
CA HIS A 236 40.42 6.88 -22.36
C HIS A 236 39.18 7.18 -21.49
N TYR A 237 38.50 6.14 -21.01
CA TYR A 237 37.47 6.20 -19.98
C TYR A 237 38.03 5.62 -18.68
N ILE A 238 38.34 6.51 -17.73
CA ILE A 238 39.10 6.18 -16.52
C ILE A 238 38.24 6.42 -15.28
N VAL A 239 38.18 5.42 -14.39
CA VAL A 239 37.42 5.49 -13.15
C VAL A 239 38.30 5.11 -11.96
N LYS A 240 38.35 6.00 -10.96
CA LYS A 240 39.09 5.81 -9.70
C LYS A 240 38.26 6.12 -8.44
N GLY A 241 36.98 6.44 -8.60
CA GLY A 241 36.07 6.68 -7.49
C GLY A 241 34.66 7.00 -8.01
N GLY A 242 33.68 6.92 -7.12
CA GLY A 242 32.28 7.28 -7.39
C GLY A 242 31.30 6.11 -7.36
N SER A 243 30.03 6.43 -7.57
CA SER A 243 28.92 5.47 -7.75
C SER A 243 28.24 5.66 -9.10
N TYR A 244 27.86 4.56 -9.75
CA TYR A 244 27.46 4.52 -11.16
C TYR A 244 26.14 3.76 -11.39
N ALA A 245 25.00 4.47 -11.39
CA ALA A 245 23.72 3.94 -11.83
C ALA A 245 23.61 4.00 -13.37
N LEU A 246 24.09 2.95 -14.04
CA LEU A 246 24.14 2.83 -15.50
C LEU A 246 23.91 1.38 -15.96
N THR A 247 23.64 1.19 -17.25
CA THR A 247 23.52 -0.14 -17.87
C THR A 247 24.90 -0.70 -18.20
N TYR A 248 25.19 -1.91 -17.72
CA TYR A 248 26.41 -2.65 -18.06
C TYR A 248 26.26 -3.37 -19.41
N GLU A 249 26.87 -2.83 -20.45
CA GLU A 249 26.74 -3.34 -21.82
C GLU A 249 28.10 -3.38 -22.54
N PRO A 250 28.98 -4.36 -22.25
CA PRO A 250 30.35 -4.41 -22.75
C PRO A 250 30.47 -4.54 -24.28
N ASN A 251 29.41 -5.02 -24.94
CA ASN A 251 29.38 -5.21 -26.39
C ASN A 251 28.76 -4.03 -27.16
N TYR A 252 28.22 -3.03 -26.44
CA TYR A 252 27.55 -1.90 -27.08
C TYR A 252 28.56 -1.01 -27.79
N HIS A 253 28.44 -0.92 -29.13
CA HIS A 253 29.37 -0.21 -30.01
C HIS A 253 30.85 -0.58 -29.79
N SER A 254 31.14 -1.85 -29.46
CA SER A 254 32.49 -2.33 -29.11
C SER A 254 33.55 -2.09 -30.19
N SER A 255 33.15 -1.98 -31.46
CA SER A 255 34.04 -1.63 -32.58
C SER A 255 34.49 -0.16 -32.59
N LEU A 256 33.80 0.71 -31.85
CA LEU A 256 34.06 2.15 -31.74
C LEU A 256 34.70 2.54 -30.39
N GLY A 257 34.87 1.59 -29.47
CA GLY A 257 35.42 1.81 -28.13
C GLY A 257 34.88 0.79 -27.12
N SER A 258 35.33 0.85 -25.87
CA SER A 258 34.79 0.05 -24.77
C SER A 258 33.85 0.88 -23.90
N THR A 259 32.77 0.27 -23.44
CA THR A 259 31.90 0.83 -22.39
C THR A 259 32.38 0.49 -20.98
N VAL A 260 33.44 -0.33 -20.88
CA VAL A 260 34.06 -0.74 -19.62
C VAL A 260 35.25 0.18 -19.33
N PRO A 261 35.26 0.90 -18.20
CA PRO A 261 36.37 1.77 -17.84
C PRO A 261 37.62 1.00 -17.41
N VAL A 262 38.74 1.72 -17.34
CA VAL A 262 39.99 1.26 -16.75
C VAL A 262 40.33 2.04 -15.47
N ASN A 263 41.21 1.50 -14.63
CA ASN A 263 41.69 2.14 -13.39
C ASN A 263 42.86 3.13 -13.58
N GLY A 264 43.19 3.50 -14.82
CA GLY A 264 44.24 4.46 -15.14
C GLY A 264 45.65 3.84 -15.25
N ALA A 265 46.57 4.59 -15.85
CA ALA A 265 47.89 4.10 -16.22
C ALA A 265 48.75 3.75 -14.99
N GLU A 266 48.62 4.52 -13.91
CA GLU A 266 49.27 4.30 -12.63
C GLU A 266 48.84 2.98 -11.95
N ASN A 267 47.68 2.43 -12.32
CA ASN A 267 47.16 1.15 -11.82
C ASN A 267 47.17 0.04 -12.90
N GLY A 268 47.89 0.25 -13.99
CA GLY A 268 48.10 -0.74 -15.04
C GLY A 268 47.05 -0.78 -16.15
N ASN A 269 46.14 0.20 -16.23
CA ASN A 269 45.05 0.26 -17.22
C ASN A 269 44.22 -1.03 -17.29
N GLU A 270 43.94 -1.63 -16.14
CA GLU A 270 43.15 -2.85 -16.07
C GLU A 270 41.67 -2.53 -16.27
N GLN A 271 40.96 -3.35 -17.07
CA GLN A 271 39.51 -3.28 -17.22
C GLN A 271 38.81 -3.63 -15.91
N LEU A 272 37.77 -2.87 -15.58
CA LEU A 272 37.07 -2.99 -14.31
C LEU A 272 35.78 -3.79 -14.44
N SER A 273 35.24 -4.23 -13.32
CA SER A 273 33.91 -4.84 -13.22
C SER A 273 33.00 -3.95 -12.37
N LEU A 274 31.71 -3.91 -12.73
CA LEU A 274 30.73 -3.11 -12.03
C LEU A 274 30.10 -3.93 -10.90
N PHE A 275 30.46 -3.61 -9.67
CA PHE A 275 29.92 -4.25 -8.47
C PHE A 275 28.92 -3.34 -7.78
N THR A 276 27.95 -3.93 -7.10
CA THR A 276 27.12 -3.23 -6.11
C THR A 276 27.59 -3.62 -4.73
N LEU A 277 27.93 -2.66 -3.87
CA LEU A 277 28.40 -2.95 -2.52
C LEU A 277 27.30 -3.58 -1.65
N ALA A 278 27.67 -4.55 -0.82
CA ALA A 278 26.76 -5.14 0.17
C ALA A 278 26.48 -4.18 1.33
N ASP A 279 27.50 -3.43 1.76
CA ASP A 279 27.40 -2.41 2.80
C ASP A 279 27.46 -1.00 2.18
N SER A 280 26.31 -0.33 2.15
CA SER A 280 26.21 1.04 1.61
C SER A 280 26.83 2.10 2.54
N SER A 281 27.22 1.76 3.77
CA SER A 281 27.90 2.68 4.69
C SER A 281 29.37 2.91 4.33
N VAL A 282 29.97 2.01 3.55
CA VAL A 282 31.36 2.11 3.08
C VAL A 282 31.58 3.42 2.32
N ARG A 283 32.55 4.21 2.77
CA ARG A 283 32.89 5.51 2.14
C ARG A 283 34.12 5.47 1.25
N MET A 284 34.94 4.42 1.40
CA MET A 284 36.19 4.24 0.66
C MET A 284 36.51 2.75 0.56
N LEU A 285 36.99 2.34 -0.61
CA LEU A 285 37.59 1.03 -0.86
C LEU A 285 39.09 1.19 -1.13
N THR A 286 39.83 0.10 -0.95
CA THR A 286 41.26 -0.05 -1.25
C THR A 286 41.49 -1.33 -2.08
N PRO A 287 40.91 -1.43 -3.29
CA PRO A 287 41.07 -2.62 -4.13
C PRO A 287 42.52 -2.80 -4.59
N LEU A 288 42.87 -4.04 -4.94
CA LEU A 288 44.18 -4.39 -5.49
C LEU A 288 44.18 -4.24 -7.01
N ASN A 289 45.16 -3.54 -7.56
CA ASN A 289 45.40 -3.50 -9.00
C ASN A 289 46.09 -4.78 -9.52
N LYS A 290 46.34 -4.87 -10.83
CA LYS A 290 46.96 -6.05 -11.46
C LYS A 290 48.36 -6.37 -10.95
N GLN A 291 49.07 -5.39 -10.37
CA GLN A 291 50.39 -5.57 -9.76
C GLN A 291 50.31 -5.96 -8.27
N GLY A 292 49.11 -6.07 -7.70
CA GLY A 292 48.90 -6.39 -6.29
C GLY A 292 49.05 -5.19 -5.33
N ASN A 293 49.11 -3.96 -5.84
CA ASN A 293 49.16 -2.75 -5.02
C ASN A 293 47.74 -2.21 -4.76
N THR A 294 47.50 -1.68 -3.57
CA THR A 294 46.24 -1.01 -3.21
C THR A 294 46.19 0.42 -3.76
N TYR A 295 45.02 0.90 -4.15
CA TYR A 295 44.77 2.32 -4.43
C TYR A 295 43.44 2.79 -3.82
N GLU A 296 43.33 4.07 -3.49
CA GLU A 296 42.10 4.62 -2.90
C GLU A 296 40.97 4.73 -3.94
N TYR A 297 39.77 4.28 -3.55
CA TYR A 297 38.55 4.46 -4.31
C TYR A 297 37.46 5.05 -3.41
N LYS A 298 37.18 6.35 -3.55
CA LYS A 298 36.18 7.04 -2.73
C LYS A 298 34.76 6.78 -3.26
N VAL A 299 33.81 6.53 -2.37
CA VAL A 299 32.40 6.23 -2.70
C VAL A 299 31.47 6.58 -1.52
N GLU A 300 31.55 7.82 -1.04
CA GLU A 300 30.72 8.27 0.07
C GLU A 300 29.24 8.40 -0.31
N LYS A 301 28.96 8.88 -1.53
CA LYS A 301 27.61 9.13 -2.04
C LYS A 301 27.01 7.86 -2.68
N ALA A 302 25.78 7.54 -2.33
CA ALA A 302 24.98 6.53 -3.02
C ALA A 302 24.31 7.12 -4.27
N SER A 303 24.00 6.27 -5.24
CA SER A 303 23.20 6.62 -6.41
C SER A 303 21.71 6.79 -6.06
N ALA A 304 20.89 7.24 -7.02
CA ALA A 304 19.46 7.54 -6.78
C ALA A 304 18.64 6.33 -6.32
N ASP A 305 19.08 5.11 -6.60
CA ASP A 305 18.49 3.85 -6.11
C ASP A 305 18.92 3.50 -4.68
N SER A 306 19.62 4.40 -3.99
CA SER A 306 20.20 4.24 -2.65
C SER A 306 21.30 3.18 -2.55
N LYS A 307 21.88 2.75 -3.68
CA LYS A 307 22.98 1.78 -3.73
C LYS A 307 24.30 2.43 -4.14
N LYS A 308 25.40 1.71 -3.92
CA LYS A 308 26.75 2.12 -4.33
C LYS A 308 27.26 1.15 -5.38
N HIS A 309 27.28 1.60 -6.63
CA HIS A 309 27.75 0.81 -7.77
C HIS A 309 29.16 1.25 -8.13
N VAL A 310 30.15 0.39 -7.92
CA VAL A 310 31.57 0.72 -8.04
C VAL A 310 32.23 -0.04 -9.18
N TRP A 311 33.09 0.66 -9.91
CA TRP A 311 33.98 0.05 -10.90
C TRP A 311 35.32 -0.27 -10.24
N VAL A 312 35.60 -1.55 -10.02
CA VAL A 312 36.87 -2.01 -9.40
C VAL A 312 37.39 -3.28 -10.09
N PRO A 313 38.68 -3.61 -9.93
CA PRO A 313 39.24 -4.87 -10.45
C PRO A 313 38.55 -6.08 -9.80
N ALA A 314 38.30 -7.12 -10.60
CA ALA A 314 37.72 -8.37 -10.13
C ALA A 314 38.77 -9.48 -10.02
N ALA A 315 38.54 -10.43 -9.12
CA ALA A 315 39.17 -11.73 -9.11
C ALA A 315 38.10 -12.82 -9.30
N THR A 316 38.37 -13.81 -10.15
CA THR A 316 37.44 -14.91 -10.42
C THR A 316 37.64 -16.04 -9.40
N VAL A 317 36.55 -16.50 -8.81
CA VAL A 317 36.49 -17.72 -8.01
C VAL A 317 35.82 -18.80 -8.85
N THR A 318 36.56 -19.84 -9.19
CA THR A 318 36.06 -20.94 -10.04
C THR A 318 35.79 -22.16 -9.17
N PHE A 319 34.53 -22.60 -9.12
CA PHE A 319 34.07 -23.74 -8.33
C PHE A 319 33.97 -25.00 -9.20
N SER A 320 34.66 -26.06 -8.79
CA SER A 320 34.69 -27.35 -9.48
C SER A 320 34.21 -28.47 -8.54
N LEU A 321 33.46 -29.45 -9.07
CA LEU A 321 32.84 -30.51 -8.24
C LEU A 321 33.84 -31.52 -7.65
N ASN A 322 35.09 -31.47 -8.09
CA ASN A 322 36.17 -32.33 -7.63
C ASN A 322 37.48 -31.53 -7.64
N GLU A 323 38.41 -31.93 -6.76
CA GLU A 323 39.79 -31.42 -6.86
C GLU A 323 40.38 -31.83 -8.22
N PRO A 324 40.96 -30.90 -9.01
CA PRO A 324 41.47 -31.22 -10.35
C PRO A 324 42.50 -32.36 -10.42
N SER A 325 43.16 -32.69 -9.31
CA SER A 325 44.21 -33.72 -9.25
C SER A 325 43.75 -35.08 -8.68
N VAL A 326 42.46 -35.24 -8.34
CA VAL A 326 41.94 -36.50 -7.77
C VAL A 326 41.92 -37.62 -8.82
N LYS A 327 42.40 -38.82 -8.45
CA LYS A 327 42.46 -39.97 -9.36
C LYS A 327 41.10 -40.62 -9.64
N GLU A 328 40.19 -40.56 -8.67
CA GLU A 328 38.85 -41.15 -8.72
C GLU A 328 37.83 -40.07 -8.36
N PRO A 329 37.34 -39.27 -9.32
CA PRO A 329 36.42 -38.18 -9.04
C PRO A 329 35.05 -38.71 -8.60
N VAL A 330 34.42 -38.00 -7.65
CA VAL A 330 33.03 -38.23 -7.26
C VAL A 330 32.12 -37.76 -8.38
N ARG A 331 31.16 -38.61 -8.75
CA ARG A 331 30.09 -38.25 -9.70
C ARG A 331 29.06 -37.35 -9.02
N ALA A 332 29.40 -36.07 -8.92
CA ALA A 332 28.57 -35.03 -8.35
C ALA A 332 27.93 -34.16 -9.43
N GLN A 333 26.96 -33.33 -9.03
CA GLN A 333 26.29 -32.35 -9.87
C GLN A 333 26.05 -31.08 -9.05
N PHE A 334 26.04 -29.91 -9.68
CA PHE A 334 25.52 -28.69 -9.05
C PHE A 334 23.99 -28.81 -8.87
N ALA A 335 23.40 -27.91 -8.08
CA ALA A 335 21.95 -27.92 -7.81
C ALA A 335 21.08 -27.76 -9.08
N ASP A 336 21.63 -27.21 -10.16
CA ASP A 336 20.99 -27.09 -11.47
C ASP A 336 21.20 -28.32 -12.38
N GLY A 337 21.86 -29.37 -11.88
CA GLY A 337 22.16 -30.61 -12.59
C GLY A 337 23.38 -30.53 -13.51
N THR A 338 24.06 -29.38 -13.59
CA THR A 338 25.27 -29.25 -14.42
C THR A 338 26.49 -29.86 -13.73
N THR A 339 27.52 -30.15 -14.52
CA THR A 339 28.83 -30.61 -14.02
C THR A 339 29.98 -29.67 -14.40
N GLU A 340 29.66 -28.61 -15.13
CA GLU A 340 30.60 -27.59 -15.60
C GLU A 340 30.96 -26.62 -14.47
N GLU A 341 32.17 -26.08 -14.50
CA GLU A 341 32.65 -25.16 -13.46
C GLU A 341 31.77 -23.90 -13.34
N VAL A 342 31.46 -23.52 -12.11
CA VAL A 342 30.68 -22.31 -11.80
C VAL A 342 31.63 -21.18 -11.42
N LYS A 343 31.42 -19.97 -11.95
CA LYS A 343 32.26 -18.80 -11.65
C LYS A 343 31.53 -17.78 -10.80
N ALA A 344 32.21 -17.27 -9.78
CA ALA A 344 31.84 -16.07 -9.05
C ALA A 344 32.97 -15.03 -9.14
N PHE A 345 32.67 -13.78 -8.80
CA PHE A 345 33.62 -12.67 -8.87
C PHE A 345 33.62 -11.91 -7.55
N ALA A 346 34.82 -11.69 -7.01
CA ALA A 346 35.05 -10.81 -5.88
C ALA A 346 35.69 -9.51 -6.36
N MET A 347 35.45 -8.40 -5.67
CA MET A 347 36.31 -7.23 -5.80
C MET A 347 37.72 -7.63 -5.32
N ARG A 348 38.76 -7.43 -6.14
CA ARG A 348 40.10 -7.95 -5.82
C ARG A 348 40.64 -7.30 -4.54
N GLY A 349 40.97 -8.14 -3.55
CA GLY A 349 41.34 -7.70 -2.19
C GLY A 349 40.19 -7.75 -1.18
N TYR A 350 39.00 -8.21 -1.59
CA TYR A 350 37.82 -8.37 -0.76
C TYR A 350 37.25 -9.79 -0.87
N SER A 351 36.29 -10.11 -0.01
CA SER A 351 35.54 -11.35 -0.08
C SER A 351 34.36 -11.25 -1.05
N LEU A 352 33.81 -12.40 -1.45
CA LEU A 352 32.59 -12.48 -2.26
C LEU A 352 31.43 -11.72 -1.60
N SER A 353 31.28 -11.87 -0.27
CA SER A 353 30.24 -11.20 0.52
C SER A 353 30.33 -9.67 0.62
N ALA A 354 31.45 -9.06 0.20
CA ALA A 354 31.60 -7.60 0.23
C ALA A 354 30.73 -6.90 -0.84
N ALA A 355 30.25 -7.65 -1.83
CA ALA A 355 29.36 -7.17 -2.88
C ALA A 355 27.99 -7.85 -2.80
N GLN A 356 26.92 -7.08 -3.07
CA GLN A 356 25.56 -7.59 -3.25
C GLN A 356 25.39 -8.20 -4.64
N SER A 357 26.04 -7.64 -5.67
CA SER A 357 25.97 -8.13 -7.04
C SER A 357 27.17 -7.68 -7.86
N VAL A 358 27.36 -8.32 -9.02
CA VAL A 358 28.31 -7.93 -10.06
C VAL A 358 27.61 -8.01 -11.41
N ALA A 359 27.83 -7.03 -12.27
CA ALA A 359 27.21 -7.03 -13.59
C ALA A 359 27.82 -8.14 -14.46
N GLY A 360 26.95 -8.93 -15.12
CA GLY A 360 27.37 -10.03 -16.00
C GLY A 360 27.92 -11.28 -15.30
N GLY A 361 27.78 -11.39 -13.98
CA GLY A 361 28.28 -12.53 -13.21
C GLY A 361 27.56 -12.75 -11.88
N SER A 362 28.18 -13.54 -10.99
CA SER A 362 27.68 -13.83 -9.63
C SER A 362 28.72 -13.40 -8.58
N VAL A 363 28.25 -13.00 -7.39
CA VAL A 363 29.08 -12.75 -6.20
C VAL A 363 28.86 -13.79 -5.10
N SER A 364 28.08 -14.83 -5.39
CA SER A 364 27.71 -15.85 -4.41
C SER A 364 28.41 -17.16 -4.73
N THR A 365 28.71 -17.93 -3.68
CA THR A 365 29.05 -19.35 -3.83
C THR A 365 27.87 -20.10 -4.45
N PRO A 366 28.12 -21.15 -5.27
CA PRO A 366 27.06 -22.05 -5.68
C PRO A 366 26.44 -22.73 -4.46
N SER A 367 25.16 -23.10 -4.59
CA SER A 367 24.49 -23.97 -3.60
C SER A 367 25.26 -25.28 -3.45
N ASP A 368 25.09 -25.92 -2.29
CA ASP A 368 25.72 -27.21 -1.99
C ASP A 368 25.47 -28.22 -3.14
N PRO A 369 26.55 -28.74 -3.74
CA PRO A 369 26.43 -29.73 -4.80
C PRO A 369 25.99 -31.08 -4.23
N MET A 370 25.58 -31.97 -5.12
CA MET A 370 24.90 -33.20 -4.73
C MET A 370 25.60 -34.41 -5.35
N ALA A 371 25.82 -35.45 -4.56
CA ALA A 371 26.41 -36.71 -5.00
C ALA A 371 25.80 -37.90 -4.24
N ALA A 372 25.21 -38.85 -4.97
CA ALA A 372 24.63 -40.05 -4.38
C ALA A 372 25.70 -40.91 -3.69
N GLY A 373 25.45 -41.35 -2.46
CA GLY A 373 26.40 -42.13 -1.66
C GLY A 373 27.55 -41.34 -1.03
N TYR A 374 27.51 -40.01 -1.13
CA TYR A 374 28.49 -39.11 -0.52
C TYR A 374 27.80 -37.99 0.26
N LYS A 375 28.55 -37.44 1.22
CA LYS A 375 28.24 -36.23 1.98
C LYS A 375 29.16 -35.12 1.52
N PHE A 376 28.59 -33.97 1.17
CA PHE A 376 29.35 -32.75 0.87
C PHE A 376 29.95 -32.18 2.18
N LEU A 377 31.26 -31.98 2.20
CA LEU A 377 31.99 -31.46 3.37
C LEU A 377 32.25 -29.95 3.30
N GLY A 378 31.99 -29.32 2.17
CA GLY A 378 32.28 -27.92 1.92
C GLY A 378 33.22 -27.69 0.73
N TRP A 379 33.46 -26.41 0.46
CA TRP A 379 34.34 -25.91 -0.57
C TRP A 379 35.76 -25.72 -0.02
N PHE A 380 36.79 -26.06 -0.78
CA PHE A 380 38.20 -25.97 -0.37
C PHE A 380 39.05 -25.36 -1.48
N TYR A 381 40.16 -24.73 -1.12
CA TYR A 381 41.14 -24.18 -2.06
C TYR A 381 42.56 -24.38 -1.51
N LYS A 382 43.58 -24.20 -2.36
CA LYS A 382 44.98 -24.19 -1.92
C LYS A 382 45.47 -22.75 -1.85
N ASP A 383 46.06 -22.37 -0.71
CA ASP A 383 46.64 -21.05 -0.52
C ASP A 383 47.96 -20.89 -1.32
N ALA A 384 48.59 -19.71 -1.21
CA ALA A 384 49.83 -19.41 -1.92
C ALA A 384 51.00 -20.35 -1.59
N ASN A 385 50.97 -21.05 -0.45
CA ASN A 385 51.97 -22.04 -0.05
C ASN A 385 51.58 -23.47 -0.49
N GLY A 386 50.46 -23.63 -1.19
CA GLY A 386 49.92 -24.92 -1.61
C GLY A 386 49.21 -25.68 -0.49
N VAL A 387 48.93 -25.04 0.65
CA VAL A 387 48.24 -25.67 1.78
C VAL A 387 46.73 -25.60 1.55
N GLU A 388 46.04 -26.73 1.70
CA GLU A 388 44.58 -26.81 1.58
C GLU A 388 43.89 -26.08 2.75
N GLN A 389 42.93 -25.22 2.42
CA GLN A 389 42.11 -24.45 3.35
C GLN A 389 40.63 -24.58 2.97
N ALA A 390 39.74 -24.47 3.95
CA ALA A 390 38.31 -24.34 3.69
C ALA A 390 38.03 -22.97 3.04
N PHE A 391 37.15 -22.95 2.04
CA PHE A 391 36.69 -21.74 1.37
C PHE A 391 35.33 -21.32 1.93
N ASP A 392 35.29 -20.14 2.53
CA ASP A 392 34.07 -19.48 3.02
C ASP A 392 33.78 -18.21 2.18
N PRO A 393 32.52 -17.80 1.95
CA PRO A 393 32.20 -16.54 1.24
C PRO A 393 32.84 -15.27 1.83
N SER A 394 33.28 -15.30 3.09
CA SER A 394 34.02 -14.24 3.77
C SER A 394 35.54 -14.28 3.53
N THR A 395 36.05 -15.32 2.86
CA THR A 395 37.46 -15.45 2.48
C THR A 395 37.85 -14.32 1.54
N VAL A 396 38.93 -13.60 1.87
CA VAL A 396 39.45 -12.52 1.04
C VAL A 396 40.11 -13.10 -0.22
N VAL A 397 39.67 -12.63 -1.39
CA VAL A 397 40.17 -13.09 -2.68
C VAL A 397 41.08 -12.03 -3.29
N THR A 398 42.39 -12.31 -3.33
CA THR A 398 43.41 -11.37 -3.84
C THR A 398 43.83 -11.65 -5.28
N THR A 399 43.60 -12.87 -5.77
CA THR A 399 43.86 -13.33 -7.14
C THR A 399 42.79 -14.32 -7.58
N ASP A 400 42.76 -14.68 -8.87
CA ASP A 400 41.89 -15.76 -9.34
C ASP A 400 42.14 -17.04 -8.52
N THR A 401 41.07 -17.65 -8.02
CA THR A 401 41.12 -18.74 -7.04
C THR A 401 40.32 -19.93 -7.53
N ALA A 402 40.97 -21.10 -7.62
CA ALA A 402 40.30 -22.36 -7.90
C ALA A 402 39.81 -22.99 -6.59
N VAL A 403 38.52 -23.30 -6.52
CA VAL A 403 37.82 -23.85 -5.37
C VAL A 403 37.18 -25.17 -5.78
N TYR A 404 37.28 -26.20 -4.95
CA TYR A 404 36.76 -27.52 -5.24
C TYR A 404 35.94 -28.11 -4.09
N ALA A 405 34.95 -28.93 -4.44
CA ALA A 405 34.12 -29.64 -3.47
C ALA A 405 34.89 -30.82 -2.84
N LYS A 406 34.70 -31.01 -1.53
CA LYS A 406 35.23 -32.17 -0.81
C LYS A 406 34.09 -33.08 -0.36
N TRP A 407 34.33 -34.39 -0.43
CA TRP A 407 33.30 -35.40 -0.25
C TRP A 407 33.74 -36.48 0.75
N GLU A 408 32.81 -36.97 1.55
CA GLU A 408 32.97 -38.14 2.43
C GLU A 408 31.99 -39.24 1.98
N LYS A 409 32.41 -40.51 1.98
CA LYS A 409 31.50 -41.62 1.66
C LYS A 409 30.45 -41.75 2.76
N ASP A 410 29.18 -41.77 2.36
CA ASP A 410 28.04 -41.93 3.26
C ASP A 410 27.06 -42.96 2.68
N PRO A 411 27.06 -44.21 3.17
CA PRO A 411 26.16 -45.27 2.67
C PRO A 411 24.68 -45.00 2.98
N THR A 412 24.36 -44.04 3.86
CA THR A 412 22.99 -43.63 4.15
C THR A 412 22.46 -42.58 3.17
N SER A 413 23.35 -41.92 2.42
CA SER A 413 23.02 -40.96 1.36
C SER A 413 22.43 -41.66 0.13
N TYR A 414 21.35 -41.10 -0.41
CA TYR A 414 20.68 -41.55 -1.63
C TYR A 414 20.20 -40.35 -2.45
N ALA A 415 19.77 -40.60 -3.70
CA ALA A 415 19.19 -39.60 -4.57
C ALA A 415 17.96 -40.10 -5.33
N VAL A 416 17.09 -39.17 -5.71
CA VAL A 416 16.02 -39.37 -6.69
C VAL A 416 16.33 -38.52 -7.92
N VAL A 417 16.30 -39.11 -9.11
CA VAL A 417 16.58 -38.44 -10.38
C VAL A 417 15.29 -38.36 -11.19
N TYR A 418 14.88 -37.15 -11.50
CA TYR A 418 13.72 -36.83 -12.32
C TYR A 418 14.16 -36.63 -13.75
N HIS A 419 13.63 -37.42 -14.68
CA HIS A 419 13.90 -37.33 -16.12
C HIS A 419 12.71 -36.71 -16.83
N ASN A 420 12.95 -35.79 -17.74
CA ASN A 420 11.87 -35.20 -18.53
C ASN A 420 11.31 -36.17 -19.59
N ALA A 421 11.96 -37.32 -19.82
CA ALA A 421 11.53 -38.33 -20.78
C ALA A 421 11.28 -37.80 -22.22
N ASP A 422 11.94 -36.70 -22.60
CA ASP A 422 11.96 -36.19 -23.98
C ASP A 422 13.12 -36.84 -24.74
N THR A 423 12.82 -37.46 -25.88
CA THR A 423 13.83 -38.11 -26.73
C THR A 423 14.64 -37.11 -27.56
N GLN A 424 14.16 -35.87 -27.72
CA GLN A 424 14.87 -34.83 -28.47
C GLN A 424 15.73 -33.93 -27.59
N ASN A 425 15.24 -33.58 -26.39
CA ASN A 425 15.93 -32.69 -25.45
C ASN A 425 15.93 -33.30 -24.05
N ALA A 426 16.67 -34.38 -23.85
CA ALA A 426 16.77 -35.05 -22.56
C ALA A 426 17.31 -34.09 -21.49
N ALA A 427 16.59 -33.98 -20.37
CA ALA A 427 16.97 -33.18 -19.21
C ALA A 427 16.65 -33.96 -17.93
N SER A 428 17.46 -33.74 -16.89
CA SER A 428 17.30 -34.38 -15.59
C SER A 428 17.47 -33.40 -14.44
N TYR A 429 16.81 -33.67 -13.32
CA TYR A 429 16.97 -32.97 -12.04
C TYR A 429 17.17 -33.98 -10.92
N MET A 430 18.11 -33.72 -10.01
CA MET A 430 18.44 -34.66 -8.94
C MET A 430 18.18 -34.03 -7.57
N VAL A 431 17.56 -34.78 -6.66
CA VAL A 431 17.44 -34.44 -5.24
C VAL A 431 18.08 -35.53 -4.39
N SER A 432 18.84 -35.18 -3.35
CA SER A 432 19.51 -36.12 -2.45
C SER A 432 18.92 -36.06 -1.05
N GLY A 433 18.99 -37.17 -0.32
CA GLY A 433 18.55 -37.28 1.06
C GLY A 433 19.41 -38.28 1.84
N ASN A 434 19.36 -38.18 3.17
CA ASN A 434 20.15 -39.02 4.08
C ASN A 434 19.40 -39.38 5.38
N ASN A 435 18.08 -39.46 5.33
CA ASN A 435 17.29 -39.85 6.52
C ASN A 435 17.31 -41.36 6.76
N ALA A 436 17.10 -41.76 8.03
CA ALA A 436 17.15 -43.15 8.47
C ALA A 436 16.09 -44.04 7.77
N GLN A 437 14.95 -43.48 7.39
CA GLN A 437 13.86 -44.16 6.71
C GLN A 437 14.12 -44.36 5.21
N ARG A 438 15.15 -43.70 4.66
CA ARG A 438 15.48 -43.65 3.23
C ARG A 438 14.24 -43.38 2.36
N ALA A 439 13.52 -42.31 2.71
CA ALA A 439 12.34 -41.86 2.01
C ALA A 439 12.48 -40.41 1.54
N GLN A 440 12.10 -40.12 0.29
CA GLN A 440 12.19 -38.80 -0.32
C GLN A 440 10.82 -38.29 -0.71
N LYS A 441 10.50 -37.05 -0.35
CA LYS A 441 9.30 -36.38 -0.85
C LYS A 441 9.42 -36.17 -2.36
N VAL A 442 8.42 -36.59 -3.12
CA VAL A 442 8.41 -36.46 -4.59
C VAL A 442 8.18 -35.00 -4.98
N CYS A 443 9.11 -34.42 -5.73
CA CYS A 443 9.05 -33.01 -6.17
C CYS A 443 7.86 -32.70 -7.07
N SER A 444 7.38 -31.45 -7.00
CA SER A 444 6.45 -30.91 -8.00
C SER A 444 7.20 -30.53 -9.29
N ILE A 445 6.49 -30.39 -10.40
CA ILE A 445 7.13 -29.95 -11.64
C ILE A 445 7.63 -28.50 -11.55
N GLU A 446 6.96 -27.64 -10.78
CA GLU A 446 7.40 -26.26 -10.55
C GLU A 446 8.73 -26.21 -9.78
N GLU A 447 8.93 -27.10 -8.81
CA GLU A 447 10.20 -27.25 -8.10
C GLU A 447 11.32 -27.67 -9.06
N VAL A 448 11.04 -28.60 -9.97
CA VAL A 448 12.00 -29.03 -10.99
C VAL A 448 12.30 -27.92 -11.98
N ILE A 449 11.29 -27.19 -12.48
CA ILE A 449 11.45 -26.09 -13.46
C ILE A 449 12.27 -24.93 -12.88
N LYS A 450 12.15 -24.66 -11.57
CA LYS A 450 12.97 -23.61 -10.90
C LYS A 450 14.47 -23.89 -11.06
N SER A 451 14.86 -25.16 -10.97
CA SER A 451 16.27 -25.59 -11.11
C SER A 451 16.64 -25.85 -12.57
N VAL A 452 15.71 -26.38 -13.37
CA VAL A 452 15.92 -26.75 -14.78
C VAL A 452 14.82 -26.12 -15.65
N PRO A 453 14.94 -24.84 -16.08
CA PRO A 453 13.87 -24.13 -16.77
C PRO A 453 13.38 -24.75 -18.08
N LYS A 454 14.25 -25.52 -18.76
CA LYS A 454 13.94 -26.21 -20.03
C LYS A 454 13.49 -27.67 -19.83
N PHE A 455 13.08 -28.05 -18.62
CA PHE A 455 12.67 -29.41 -18.31
C PHE A 455 11.36 -29.80 -19.02
N VAL A 456 10.42 -28.87 -19.21
CA VAL A 456 9.13 -29.14 -19.87
C VAL A 456 9.28 -29.18 -21.39
N PRO A 457 8.94 -30.29 -22.06
CA PRO A 457 8.98 -30.37 -23.52
C PRO A 457 7.96 -29.42 -24.17
N TYR A 458 8.32 -28.86 -25.32
CA TYR A 458 7.49 -27.90 -26.03
C TYR A 458 6.09 -28.46 -26.36
N GLY A 459 5.04 -27.71 -26.04
CA GLY A 459 3.65 -28.09 -26.33
C GLY A 459 3.10 -29.21 -25.43
N LYS A 460 3.74 -29.51 -24.30
CA LYS A 460 3.30 -30.50 -23.33
C LYS A 460 2.86 -29.87 -22.01
N THR A 461 1.94 -30.55 -21.32
CA THR A 461 1.50 -30.28 -19.95
C THR A 461 1.89 -31.45 -19.06
N PHE A 462 2.48 -31.18 -17.89
CA PHE A 462 2.86 -32.20 -16.93
C PHE A 462 1.63 -32.88 -16.31
N VAL A 463 1.66 -34.22 -16.21
CA VAL A 463 0.59 -35.04 -15.62
C VAL A 463 1.02 -35.62 -14.28
N GLY A 464 2.26 -36.07 -14.15
CA GLY A 464 2.78 -36.71 -12.95
C GLY A 464 4.13 -37.39 -13.20
N TRP A 465 4.67 -38.05 -12.19
CA TRP A 465 5.92 -38.82 -12.29
C TRP A 465 5.64 -40.31 -12.37
N SER A 466 6.37 -41.08 -13.18
CA SER A 466 6.31 -42.54 -13.21
C SER A 466 7.63 -43.16 -12.74
N THR A 467 7.57 -44.32 -12.08
CA THR A 467 8.77 -45.12 -11.79
C THR A 467 9.27 -45.94 -12.98
N ASP A 468 8.53 -45.90 -14.08
CA ASP A 468 8.78 -46.70 -15.28
C ASP A 468 8.73 -45.77 -16.51
N PRO A 469 9.82 -45.68 -17.30
CA PRO A 469 9.87 -44.77 -18.45
C PRO A 469 8.88 -45.14 -19.57
N GLN A 470 8.34 -46.36 -19.58
CA GLN A 470 7.46 -46.87 -20.64
C GLN A 470 5.99 -47.02 -20.18
N ASP A 471 5.72 -46.89 -18.87
CA ASP A 471 4.39 -47.10 -18.31
C ASP A 471 3.86 -45.83 -17.64
N ALA A 472 3.03 -45.09 -18.37
CA ALA A 472 2.39 -43.86 -17.92
C ALA A 472 1.28 -44.09 -16.85
N THR A 473 0.96 -45.34 -16.50
CA THR A 473 -0.07 -45.67 -15.50
C THR A 473 0.49 -45.83 -14.09
N LYS A 474 1.81 -46.05 -13.94
CA LYS A 474 2.49 -46.18 -12.64
C LYS A 474 2.86 -44.82 -12.03
N ILE A 475 1.87 -43.93 -11.92
CA ILE A 475 2.08 -42.58 -11.41
C ILE A 475 2.40 -42.61 -9.92
N VAL A 476 3.49 -41.94 -9.54
CA VAL A 476 3.81 -41.57 -8.17
C VAL A 476 3.26 -40.17 -7.92
N GLU A 477 2.47 -40.05 -6.87
CA GLU A 477 1.81 -38.79 -6.50
C GLU A 477 2.85 -37.75 -6.06
N VAL A 478 2.73 -36.53 -6.60
CA VAL A 478 3.56 -35.40 -6.18
C VAL A 478 3.35 -35.14 -4.70
N GLY A 479 4.44 -34.91 -3.97
CA GLY A 479 4.41 -34.67 -2.53
C GLY A 479 4.31 -35.93 -1.66
N SER A 480 4.12 -37.11 -2.24
CA SER A 480 4.19 -38.39 -1.51
C SER A 480 5.63 -38.74 -1.10
N MET A 481 5.79 -39.64 -0.13
CA MET A 481 7.10 -40.14 0.30
C MET A 481 7.49 -41.39 -0.51
N LEU A 482 8.43 -41.23 -1.44
CA LEU A 482 9.02 -42.32 -2.22
C LEU A 482 10.08 -43.04 -1.38
N SER A 483 9.95 -44.35 -1.18
CA SER A 483 10.96 -45.16 -0.48
C SER A 483 12.10 -45.59 -1.40
N ILE A 484 13.34 -45.51 -0.91
CA ILE A 484 14.56 -45.93 -1.61
C ILE A 484 15.08 -47.24 -0.98
N PRO A 485 15.25 -48.33 -1.75
CA PRO A 485 15.76 -49.63 -1.26
C PRO A 485 17.22 -49.57 -0.79
N GLN A 486 17.58 -50.28 0.30
CA GLN A 486 18.88 -50.19 1.01
C GLN A 486 20.13 -50.41 0.12
N ASP A 487 19.99 -51.18 -0.96
CA ASP A 487 21.03 -51.50 -1.94
C ASP A 487 21.08 -50.53 -3.14
N VAL A 488 20.19 -49.54 -3.18
CA VAL A 488 20.03 -48.59 -4.28
C VAL A 488 20.38 -47.18 -3.80
N GLN A 489 21.43 -46.57 -4.38
CA GLN A 489 21.81 -45.20 -4.07
C GLN A 489 21.03 -44.15 -4.88
N THR A 490 20.42 -44.53 -6.00
CA THR A 490 19.70 -43.61 -6.90
C THR A 490 18.40 -44.23 -7.38
N ARG A 491 17.30 -43.47 -7.32
CA ARG A 491 15.98 -43.88 -7.80
C ARG A 491 15.47 -42.96 -8.90
N ASP A 492 15.19 -43.50 -10.07
CA ASP A 492 14.72 -42.71 -11.21
C ASP A 492 13.19 -42.54 -11.24
N LEU A 493 12.74 -41.35 -11.64
CA LEU A 493 11.36 -41.00 -11.95
C LEU A 493 11.30 -40.33 -13.33
N TYR A 494 10.25 -40.60 -14.10
CA TYR A 494 10.09 -40.14 -15.47
C TYR A 494 8.82 -39.29 -15.60
N ALA A 495 8.92 -38.11 -16.19
CA ALA A 495 7.77 -37.24 -16.36
C ALA A 495 6.76 -37.84 -17.34
N VAL A 496 5.48 -37.82 -16.96
CA VAL A 496 4.35 -38.18 -17.81
C VAL A 496 3.75 -36.89 -18.36
N TRP A 497 3.60 -36.82 -19.69
CA TRP A 497 3.15 -35.62 -20.39
C TRP A 497 1.82 -35.83 -21.12
N LYS A 498 1.02 -34.77 -21.18
CA LYS A 498 -0.17 -34.65 -22.04
C LYS A 498 0.07 -33.56 -23.08
N ASP A 499 -0.46 -33.72 -24.30
CA ASP A 499 -0.39 -32.66 -25.31
C ASP A 499 -1.23 -31.44 -24.90
N LYS A 500 -0.65 -30.24 -25.02
CA LYS A 500 -1.39 -28.98 -24.95
C LYS A 500 -2.02 -28.71 -26.32
N THR A 501 -3.31 -28.42 -26.32
CA THR A 501 -4.11 -28.17 -27.52
C THR A 501 -4.54 -26.72 -27.59
N VAL A 502 -4.77 -26.20 -28.79
CA VAL A 502 -5.23 -24.82 -29.02
C VAL A 502 -6.70 -24.73 -29.42
N SER A 503 -7.32 -23.60 -29.07
CA SER A 503 -8.67 -23.23 -29.48
C SER A 503 -8.63 -21.96 -30.33
N ILE A 504 -9.32 -22.00 -31.49
CA ILE A 504 -9.47 -20.85 -32.39
C ILE A 504 -10.93 -20.40 -32.40
N LYS A 505 -11.14 -19.11 -32.16
CA LYS A 505 -12.48 -18.52 -32.00
C LYS A 505 -12.64 -17.22 -32.77
N PHE A 506 -13.86 -16.97 -33.22
CA PHE A 506 -14.28 -15.73 -33.87
C PHE A 506 -15.52 -15.22 -33.14
N SER A 507 -15.45 -14.03 -32.57
CA SER A 507 -16.51 -13.44 -31.74
C SER A 507 -17.20 -12.30 -32.48
N ALA A 508 -18.53 -12.34 -32.50
CA ALA A 508 -19.35 -11.23 -32.95
C ALA A 508 -19.42 -10.08 -31.94
N ASN A 509 -18.79 -10.22 -30.77
CA ASN A 509 -18.60 -9.18 -29.74
C ASN A 509 -19.90 -8.46 -29.33
N GLY A 510 -20.85 -9.24 -28.82
CA GLY A 510 -22.21 -8.79 -28.49
C GLY A 510 -23.17 -8.66 -29.68
N GLY A 511 -22.74 -9.03 -30.89
CA GLY A 511 -23.61 -9.23 -32.06
C GLY A 511 -23.98 -10.69 -32.29
N VAL A 512 -24.72 -10.95 -33.36
CA VAL A 512 -25.15 -12.29 -33.81
C VAL A 512 -24.68 -12.47 -35.25
N PHE A 513 -24.08 -13.61 -35.59
CA PHE A 513 -23.66 -13.87 -36.97
C PHE A 513 -24.86 -13.99 -37.90
N ASP A 514 -24.74 -13.45 -39.11
CA ASP A 514 -25.78 -13.53 -40.12
C ASP A 514 -25.97 -14.99 -40.59
N ALA A 515 -27.19 -15.33 -41.01
CA ALA A 515 -27.49 -16.66 -41.53
C ALA A 515 -26.65 -17.05 -42.75
N GLN A 516 -26.18 -16.07 -43.54
CA GLN A 516 -25.31 -16.27 -44.71
C GLN A 516 -23.81 -16.14 -44.39
N SER A 517 -23.43 -15.90 -43.13
CA SER A 517 -22.03 -15.83 -42.73
C SER A 517 -21.30 -17.15 -42.97
N ILE A 518 -19.98 -17.10 -43.15
CA ILE A 518 -19.12 -18.29 -43.24
C ILE A 518 -19.31 -19.22 -42.02
N PHE A 519 -19.56 -18.64 -40.85
CA PHE A 519 -19.75 -19.36 -39.59
C PHE A 519 -21.05 -20.17 -39.53
N LYS A 520 -22.15 -19.66 -40.10
CA LYS A 520 -23.46 -20.35 -40.10
C LYS A 520 -23.66 -21.26 -41.30
N THR A 521 -22.96 -21.01 -42.41
CA THR A 521 -23.00 -21.84 -43.62
C THR A 521 -22.08 -23.06 -43.57
N HIS A 522 -21.09 -23.09 -42.68
CA HIS A 522 -20.13 -24.20 -42.48
C HIS A 522 -20.20 -24.78 -41.06
N PRO A 523 -21.34 -25.36 -40.64
CA PRO A 523 -21.50 -25.94 -39.30
C PRO A 523 -20.62 -27.19 -39.08
N ASP A 524 -20.01 -27.75 -40.12
CA ASP A 524 -19.01 -28.82 -40.06
C ASP A 524 -17.61 -28.32 -39.68
N VAL A 525 -17.36 -27.00 -39.78
CA VAL A 525 -16.11 -26.34 -39.38
C VAL A 525 -16.25 -25.61 -38.04
N PHE A 526 -17.40 -24.99 -37.76
CA PHE A 526 -17.60 -24.15 -36.57
C PHE A 526 -18.74 -24.63 -35.67
N ASP A 527 -18.52 -24.54 -34.35
CA ASP A 527 -19.58 -24.58 -33.34
C ASP A 527 -19.91 -23.16 -32.86
N ILE A 528 -21.20 -22.81 -32.82
CA ILE A 528 -21.65 -21.49 -32.37
C ILE A 528 -22.04 -21.56 -30.88
N THR A 529 -21.40 -20.71 -30.09
CA THR A 529 -21.64 -20.52 -28.65
C THR A 529 -22.00 -19.06 -28.36
N LYS A 530 -22.23 -18.69 -27.08
CA LYS A 530 -22.49 -17.30 -26.69
C LYS A 530 -21.45 -16.79 -25.70
N ASP A 531 -21.06 -15.52 -25.84
CA ASP A 531 -20.22 -14.78 -24.88
C ASP A 531 -21.05 -14.22 -23.70
N SER A 532 -20.37 -13.59 -22.74
CA SER A 532 -20.99 -13.00 -21.54
C SER A 532 -21.94 -11.82 -21.84
N THR A 533 -21.83 -11.21 -23.03
CA THR A 533 -22.73 -10.16 -23.50
C THR A 533 -23.93 -10.73 -24.27
N GLY A 534 -24.00 -12.06 -24.42
CA GLY A 534 -25.03 -12.77 -25.19
C GLY A 534 -24.76 -12.83 -26.69
N GLY A 535 -23.62 -12.31 -27.17
CA GLY A 535 -23.22 -12.33 -28.56
C GLY A 535 -22.70 -13.70 -28.99
N GLU A 536 -22.79 -14.02 -30.28
CA GLU A 536 -22.35 -15.32 -30.82
C GLU A 536 -20.82 -15.41 -30.98
N VAL A 537 -20.28 -16.60 -30.70
CA VAL A 537 -18.86 -16.94 -30.88
C VAL A 537 -18.74 -18.25 -31.64
N ALA A 538 -18.09 -18.21 -32.80
CA ALA A 538 -17.80 -19.36 -33.64
C ALA A 538 -16.45 -19.97 -33.24
N VAL A 539 -16.47 -21.22 -32.79
CA VAL A 539 -15.30 -21.98 -32.35
C VAL A 539 -14.97 -23.03 -33.40
N VAL A 540 -13.71 -23.11 -33.85
CA VAL A 540 -13.28 -24.15 -34.78
C VAL A 540 -13.40 -25.52 -34.11
N LYS A 541 -14.09 -26.47 -34.77
CA LYS A 541 -14.43 -27.78 -34.20
C LYS A 541 -13.23 -28.65 -33.88
N LYS A 542 -12.21 -28.64 -34.74
CA LYS A 542 -10.96 -29.38 -34.48
C LYS A 542 -10.03 -28.53 -33.63
N SER A 543 -9.38 -29.20 -32.69
CA SER A 543 -8.30 -28.64 -31.88
C SER A 543 -6.97 -29.21 -32.34
N ALA A 544 -5.97 -28.35 -32.56
CA ALA A 544 -4.60 -28.73 -32.92
C ALA A 544 -3.74 -28.87 -31.68
N LYS A 545 -2.77 -29.79 -31.70
CA LYS A 545 -1.73 -29.84 -30.66
C LYS A 545 -0.66 -28.81 -30.99
N ILE A 546 -0.17 -28.09 -29.99
CA ILE A 546 0.94 -27.13 -30.16
C ILE A 546 2.19 -27.84 -30.68
N SER A 547 2.40 -29.09 -30.25
CA SER A 547 3.51 -29.94 -30.67
C SER A 547 3.51 -30.26 -32.17
N ASP A 548 2.35 -30.23 -32.84
CA ASP A 548 2.23 -30.48 -34.28
C ASP A 548 2.72 -29.30 -35.13
N LYS A 549 2.92 -28.12 -34.51
CA LYS A 549 3.39 -26.88 -35.17
C LYS A 549 2.57 -26.49 -36.41
N LEU A 550 1.26 -26.80 -36.39
CA LEU A 550 0.33 -26.47 -37.47
C LEU A 550 0.15 -24.96 -37.62
N THR A 551 -0.24 -24.55 -38.83
CA THR A 551 -0.70 -23.20 -39.11
C THR A 551 -2.23 -23.12 -39.05
N LEU A 552 -2.78 -21.91 -38.93
CA LEU A 552 -4.22 -21.69 -38.92
C LEU A 552 -4.91 -22.25 -40.17
N ASN A 553 -4.33 -22.07 -41.36
CA ASN A 553 -4.89 -22.64 -42.59
C ASN A 553 -4.90 -24.16 -42.56
N ALA A 554 -3.82 -24.80 -42.10
CA ALA A 554 -3.76 -26.25 -42.01
C ALA A 554 -4.85 -26.81 -41.08
N LEU A 555 -5.14 -26.12 -39.96
CA LEU A 555 -6.22 -26.52 -39.06
C LEU A 555 -7.61 -26.33 -39.70
N LEU A 556 -7.89 -25.17 -40.29
CA LEU A 556 -9.18 -24.88 -40.94
C LEU A 556 -9.46 -25.85 -42.08
N GLN A 557 -8.48 -26.09 -42.96
CA GLN A 557 -8.59 -27.02 -44.09
C GLN A 557 -8.66 -28.48 -43.67
N SER A 558 -8.24 -28.82 -42.44
CA SER A 558 -8.44 -30.16 -41.91
C SER A 558 -9.89 -30.42 -41.49
N CYS A 559 -10.73 -29.38 -41.34
CA CYS A 559 -12.14 -29.49 -41.00
C CYS A 559 -13.02 -29.59 -42.25
N GLY A 560 -14.22 -30.15 -42.11
CA GLY A 560 -15.21 -30.21 -43.19
C GLY A 560 -14.69 -30.88 -44.47
N ASP A 561 -14.99 -30.27 -45.62
CA ASP A 561 -14.47 -30.62 -46.94
C ASP A 561 -13.14 -29.93 -47.31
N GLY A 562 -12.56 -29.15 -46.39
CA GLY A 562 -11.33 -28.40 -46.59
C GLY A 562 -11.47 -27.09 -47.38
N SER A 563 -12.70 -26.63 -47.65
CA SER A 563 -12.97 -25.40 -48.40
C SER A 563 -12.71 -24.09 -47.62
N VAL A 564 -12.72 -24.14 -46.29
CA VAL A 564 -12.55 -22.96 -45.42
C VAL A 564 -11.06 -22.69 -45.16
N SER A 565 -10.63 -21.43 -45.35
CA SER A 565 -9.28 -20.95 -45.04
C SER A 565 -9.32 -19.50 -44.55
N ALA A 566 -8.20 -18.96 -44.08
CA ALA A 566 -8.08 -17.55 -43.73
C ALA A 566 -8.36 -16.59 -44.90
N ALA A 567 -8.31 -17.08 -46.15
CA ALA A 567 -8.66 -16.31 -47.35
C ALA A 567 -10.16 -16.31 -47.68
N SER A 568 -10.98 -17.11 -46.99
CA SER A 568 -12.43 -17.18 -47.21
C SER A 568 -13.12 -15.86 -46.85
N ASP A 569 -14.19 -15.54 -47.59
CA ASP A 569 -15.01 -14.35 -47.33
C ASP A 569 -15.60 -14.38 -45.91
N GLY A 570 -15.46 -13.27 -45.18
CA GLY A 570 -15.81 -13.15 -43.77
C GLY A 570 -14.62 -13.33 -42.81
N LEU A 571 -13.56 -14.04 -43.24
CA LEU A 571 -12.31 -14.20 -42.47
C LEU A 571 -11.16 -13.33 -43.01
N ASN A 572 -11.05 -13.17 -44.33
CA ASN A 572 -10.02 -12.33 -44.95
C ASN A 572 -10.18 -10.84 -44.53
N THR A 573 -9.20 -9.97 -44.78
CA THR A 573 -9.43 -8.51 -44.65
C THR A 573 -9.65 -7.88 -46.04
N PRO A 574 -10.77 -7.18 -46.27
CA PRO A 574 -11.12 -6.66 -47.59
C PRO A 574 -10.36 -5.37 -47.95
N GLU A 575 -10.30 -5.09 -49.25
CA GLU A 575 -9.74 -3.86 -49.82
C GLU A 575 -10.77 -2.72 -49.94
N SER A 576 -12.03 -2.97 -49.56
CA SER A 576 -13.12 -1.99 -49.58
C SER A 576 -13.93 -2.04 -48.28
N SER A 577 -14.24 -0.86 -47.73
CA SER A 577 -15.13 -0.71 -46.56
C SER A 577 -16.59 -1.10 -46.87
N ASP A 578 -16.93 -1.24 -48.15
CA ASP A 578 -18.28 -1.54 -48.64
C ASP A 578 -18.50 -3.01 -49.00
N SER A 579 -17.58 -3.90 -48.67
CA SER A 579 -17.69 -5.33 -48.98
C SER A 579 -18.97 -5.95 -48.37
N ALA A 580 -19.80 -6.53 -49.23
CA ALA A 580 -21.08 -7.14 -48.85
C ALA A 580 -20.89 -8.26 -47.83
N ALA A 581 -19.90 -9.14 -48.04
CA ALA A 581 -19.58 -10.25 -47.15
C ALA A 581 -19.26 -9.82 -45.72
N TYR A 582 -18.63 -8.66 -45.52
CA TYR A 582 -18.32 -8.14 -44.18
C TYR A 582 -19.48 -7.34 -43.61
N LYS A 583 -20.21 -6.55 -44.42
CA LYS A 583 -21.40 -5.82 -43.96
C LYS A 583 -22.52 -6.72 -43.46
N THR A 584 -22.64 -7.92 -44.03
CA THR A 584 -23.60 -8.95 -43.61
C THR A 584 -22.92 -10.09 -42.85
N LEU A 585 -21.77 -9.87 -42.23
CA LEU A 585 -21.08 -10.91 -41.46
C LEU A 585 -21.80 -11.19 -40.13
N ALA A 586 -22.22 -10.12 -39.47
CA ALA A 586 -22.95 -10.15 -38.20
C ALA A 586 -23.84 -8.91 -38.09
N ALA A 587 -24.82 -8.97 -37.18
CA ALA A 587 -25.67 -7.85 -36.82
C ALA A 587 -25.66 -7.60 -35.30
N LYS A 588 -25.70 -6.34 -34.91
CA LYS A 588 -25.88 -5.89 -33.52
C LYS A 588 -26.91 -4.76 -33.49
N PRO A 589 -27.96 -4.84 -32.65
CA PRO A 589 -28.99 -3.80 -32.58
C PRO A 589 -28.38 -2.40 -32.41
N TYR A 590 -28.90 -1.42 -33.17
CA TYR A 590 -28.49 -0.02 -33.14
C TYR A 590 -27.04 0.30 -33.56
N HIS A 591 -26.29 -0.70 -34.03
CA HIS A 591 -24.89 -0.57 -34.42
C HIS A 591 -24.66 -1.01 -35.87
N VAL A 592 -23.55 -0.56 -36.45
CA VAL A 592 -22.97 -1.06 -37.70
C VAL A 592 -21.54 -1.49 -37.44
N LEU A 593 -21.02 -2.43 -38.25
CA LEU A 593 -19.64 -2.88 -38.10
C LEU A 593 -18.65 -1.73 -38.32
N ASP A 594 -17.65 -1.67 -37.45
CA ASP A 594 -16.56 -0.72 -37.54
C ASP A 594 -15.30 -1.38 -38.12
N ASN A 595 -14.42 -0.56 -38.68
CA ASN A 595 -13.18 -1.03 -39.29
C ASN A 595 -12.05 -0.01 -39.12
N GLN A 596 -10.82 -0.50 -39.15
CA GLN A 596 -9.63 0.35 -39.20
C GLN A 596 -9.06 0.35 -40.62
N LYS A 597 -8.95 1.55 -41.20
CA LYS A 597 -8.32 1.77 -42.50
C LYS A 597 -6.80 1.74 -42.35
N GLU A 598 -6.13 0.93 -43.17
CA GLU A 598 -4.68 0.86 -43.29
C GLU A 598 -4.28 1.12 -44.74
N GLU A 599 -3.45 2.14 -44.96
CA GLU A 599 -2.91 2.45 -46.28
C GLU A 599 -1.48 1.93 -46.39
N LYS A 600 -1.23 1.07 -47.37
CA LYS A 600 0.12 0.63 -47.70
C LYS A 600 0.69 1.58 -48.74
N SER A 601 1.77 2.26 -48.39
CA SER A 601 2.46 3.19 -49.28
C SER A 601 3.94 2.85 -49.49
N VAL A 602 4.44 3.17 -50.69
CA VAL A 602 5.86 3.13 -51.04
C VAL A 602 6.19 4.45 -51.70
N PHE A 603 7.22 5.15 -51.21
CA PHE A 603 7.60 6.49 -51.67
C PHE A 603 6.45 7.52 -51.69
N GLY A 604 5.50 7.42 -50.75
CA GLY A 604 4.34 8.33 -50.66
C GLY A 604 3.16 7.99 -51.60
N PHE A 605 3.25 6.92 -52.40
CA PHE A 605 2.15 6.42 -53.22
C PHE A 605 1.44 5.27 -52.52
N VAL A 606 0.13 5.42 -52.28
CA VAL A 606 -0.71 4.35 -51.73
C VAL A 606 -1.02 3.34 -52.84
N TYR A 607 -0.56 2.09 -52.68
CA TYR A 607 -0.79 1.01 -53.66
C TYR A 607 -1.85 -0.01 -53.19
N SER A 608 -2.23 0.03 -51.91
CA SER A 608 -3.31 -0.80 -51.35
C SER A 608 -3.92 -0.12 -50.14
N THR A 609 -5.24 -0.23 -49.99
CA THR A 609 -5.97 0.19 -48.79
C THR A 609 -6.70 -1.02 -48.25
N LEU A 610 -6.46 -1.36 -46.99
CA LEU A 610 -7.09 -2.49 -46.32
C LEU A 610 -8.02 -1.98 -45.22
N TYR A 611 -9.13 -2.68 -45.02
CA TYR A 611 -10.10 -2.37 -43.95
C TYR A 611 -10.14 -3.55 -42.98
N LYS A 612 -9.51 -3.40 -41.82
CA LYS A 612 -9.44 -4.45 -40.79
C LYS A 612 -10.71 -4.42 -39.93
N TYR A 613 -11.51 -5.49 -40.01
CA TYR A 613 -12.74 -5.67 -39.23
C TYR A 613 -12.55 -6.56 -37.99
N TRP A 614 -11.45 -7.33 -37.96
CA TRP A 614 -11.11 -8.21 -36.85
C TRP A 614 -10.10 -7.55 -35.92
N PHE A 615 -10.24 -7.82 -34.64
CA PHE A 615 -9.40 -7.30 -33.56
C PHE A 615 -8.91 -8.46 -32.70
N SER A 616 -7.72 -8.33 -32.17
CA SER A 616 -7.13 -9.36 -31.28
C SER A 616 -7.51 -9.19 -29.81
N ASP A 617 -8.18 -8.09 -29.48
CA ASP A 617 -8.69 -7.73 -28.16
C ASP A 617 -10.19 -7.45 -28.22
N VAL A 618 -10.87 -7.63 -27.08
CA VAL A 618 -12.33 -7.48 -26.99
C VAL A 618 -12.76 -6.01 -27.07
N GLU A 619 -11.90 -5.08 -26.65
CA GLU A 619 -12.12 -3.63 -26.69
C GLU A 619 -12.02 -3.05 -28.11
N GLY A 620 -11.40 -3.76 -29.05
CA GLY A 620 -11.25 -3.34 -30.44
C GLY A 620 -10.18 -2.26 -30.65
N ASN A 621 -9.08 -2.32 -29.89
CA ASN A 621 -7.94 -1.42 -29.95
C ASN A 621 -6.81 -1.93 -30.86
N ALA A 622 -6.67 -3.24 -31.00
CA ALA A 622 -5.61 -3.91 -31.75
C ALA A 622 -6.19 -4.59 -33.01
N ALA A 623 -6.43 -3.77 -34.04
CA ALA A 623 -6.88 -4.25 -35.34
C ALA A 623 -5.87 -5.25 -35.92
N THR A 624 -6.37 -6.39 -36.38
CA THR A 624 -5.55 -7.50 -36.84
C THR A 624 -6.06 -8.08 -38.15
N THR A 625 -5.19 -8.80 -38.83
CA THR A 625 -5.52 -9.59 -40.01
C THR A 625 -5.42 -11.06 -39.66
N ILE A 626 -6.41 -11.85 -40.05
CA ILE A 626 -6.36 -13.30 -39.89
C ILE A 626 -5.39 -13.83 -40.94
N SER A 627 -4.20 -14.24 -40.51
CA SER A 627 -3.18 -14.82 -41.40
C SER A 627 -3.24 -16.34 -41.36
N GLY A 628 -3.29 -16.96 -42.54
CA GLY A 628 -3.25 -18.42 -42.69
C GLY A 628 -1.94 -19.05 -42.20
N ASP A 629 -0.85 -18.28 -42.18
CA ASP A 629 0.49 -18.72 -41.75
C ASP A 629 0.71 -18.60 -40.24
N THR A 630 -0.31 -18.13 -39.50
CA THR A 630 -0.24 -18.01 -38.03
C THR A 630 0.06 -19.38 -37.42
N LYS A 631 1.20 -19.49 -36.72
CA LYS A 631 1.57 -20.71 -36.00
C LYS A 631 0.70 -20.86 -34.77
N LEU A 632 0.14 -22.05 -34.58
CA LEU A 632 -0.79 -22.32 -33.50
C LEU A 632 -0.06 -22.67 -32.20
N ASP A 633 0.46 -21.66 -31.51
CA ASP A 633 1.20 -21.81 -30.25
C ASP A 633 0.40 -21.39 -28.99
N ASN A 634 -0.76 -20.78 -29.18
CA ASN A 634 -1.71 -20.41 -28.13
C ASN A 634 -3.16 -20.44 -28.64
N ASP A 635 -4.10 -20.18 -27.75
CA ASP A 635 -5.48 -19.92 -28.12
C ASP A 635 -5.59 -18.55 -28.81
N TYR A 636 -6.41 -18.48 -29.86
CA TYR A 636 -6.67 -17.24 -30.59
C TYR A 636 -8.15 -16.94 -30.60
N THR A 637 -8.52 -15.70 -30.26
CA THR A 637 -9.87 -15.18 -30.46
C THR A 637 -9.81 -13.89 -31.24
N TYR A 638 -10.57 -13.82 -32.34
CA TYR A 638 -10.72 -12.62 -33.15
C TYR A 638 -12.09 -11.98 -32.89
N TYR A 639 -12.13 -10.67 -32.65
CA TYR A 639 -13.33 -9.95 -32.27
C TYR A 639 -13.77 -8.98 -33.36
N LEU A 640 -15.08 -8.90 -33.62
CA LEU A 640 -15.66 -7.81 -34.40
C LEU A 640 -15.77 -6.53 -33.56
N LYS A 641 -15.75 -5.37 -34.22
CA LYS A 641 -15.96 -4.06 -33.61
C LYS A 641 -17.22 -3.40 -34.15
N TRP A 642 -17.88 -2.64 -33.30
CA TRP A 642 -19.16 -1.99 -33.59
C TRP A 642 -19.10 -0.49 -33.34
N LYS A 643 -19.75 0.28 -34.21
CA LYS A 643 -20.02 1.71 -34.01
C LYS A 643 -21.52 1.98 -34.07
N LEU A 644 -21.99 3.05 -33.41
CA LEU A 644 -23.40 3.44 -33.45
C LEU A 644 -23.86 3.70 -34.89
N ALA A 645 -25.08 3.26 -35.19
CA ALA A 645 -25.70 3.56 -36.49
C ALA A 645 -25.94 5.07 -36.63
N PRO A 646 -25.86 5.66 -37.85
CA PRO A 646 -25.92 7.11 -38.05
C PRO A 646 -27.22 7.81 -37.56
N HIS A 647 -28.31 7.06 -37.37
CA HIS A 647 -29.62 7.56 -36.93
C HIS A 647 -29.90 7.28 -35.45
N VAL A 648 -28.92 6.74 -34.72
CA VAL A 648 -28.98 6.44 -33.30
C VAL A 648 -28.08 7.42 -32.56
N GLU A 649 -28.62 8.11 -31.57
CA GLU A 649 -27.86 9.00 -30.72
C GLU A 649 -27.69 8.37 -29.33
N GLN A 650 -26.46 8.31 -28.83
CA GLN A 650 -26.19 7.89 -27.45
C GLN A 650 -26.05 9.11 -26.56
N ILE A 651 -26.81 9.11 -25.46
CA ILE A 651 -26.76 10.11 -24.40
C ILE A 651 -26.16 9.42 -23.19
N HIS A 652 -24.90 9.76 -22.93
CA HIS A 652 -24.10 9.20 -21.84
C HIS A 652 -23.69 10.26 -20.82
N ALA A 653 -23.60 9.88 -19.56
CA ALA A 653 -23.02 10.71 -18.51
C ALA A 653 -22.56 9.86 -17.31
N ASP A 654 -21.35 10.16 -16.84
CA ASP A 654 -20.79 9.64 -15.60
C ASP A 654 -20.73 10.79 -14.60
N THR A 655 -21.42 10.66 -13.47
CA THR A 655 -21.55 11.76 -12.50
C THR A 655 -21.29 11.27 -11.08
N SER A 656 -20.80 12.15 -10.21
CA SER A 656 -20.68 11.83 -8.79
C SER A 656 -22.01 12.11 -8.08
N ILE A 657 -22.39 11.24 -7.14
CA ILE A 657 -23.57 11.42 -6.29
C ILE A 657 -23.10 11.67 -4.85
N PRO A 658 -23.54 12.76 -4.19
CA PRO A 658 -23.26 13.00 -2.78
C PRO A 658 -23.73 11.81 -1.93
N ALA A 659 -22.84 11.26 -1.09
CA ALA A 659 -23.09 10.04 -0.35
C ALA A 659 -22.35 10.00 0.99
N ASP A 660 -23.02 9.68 2.10
CA ASP A 660 -22.41 9.61 3.43
C ASP A 660 -22.76 8.29 4.16
N ILE A 661 -21.96 7.93 5.17
CA ILE A 661 -22.33 6.93 6.18
C ILE A 661 -22.70 7.67 7.45
N LEU A 662 -23.74 7.20 8.13
CA LEU A 662 -24.23 7.80 9.36
C LEU A 662 -24.73 6.75 10.36
N VAL A 663 -24.68 7.10 11.64
CA VAL A 663 -25.34 6.38 12.74
C VAL A 663 -26.37 7.32 13.34
N GLY A 664 -27.65 7.02 13.13
CA GLY A 664 -28.75 7.92 13.47
C GLY A 664 -28.75 9.20 12.64
N THR A 665 -28.10 10.25 13.13
CA THR A 665 -27.90 11.53 12.41
C THR A 665 -26.44 11.99 12.40
N ASP A 666 -25.54 11.23 13.04
CA ASP A 666 -24.13 11.56 13.15
C ASP A 666 -23.38 10.98 11.94
N THR A 667 -22.50 11.78 11.33
CA THR A 667 -21.62 11.40 10.20
C THR A 667 -20.15 11.22 10.64
N ALA A 668 -19.88 11.28 11.95
CA ALA A 668 -18.55 11.34 12.55
C ALA A 668 -17.70 12.54 12.07
N HIS A 669 -18.35 13.58 11.51
CA HIS A 669 -17.67 14.76 10.94
C HIS A 669 -16.95 15.62 11.98
N LYS A 670 -17.52 15.72 13.19
CA LYS A 670 -16.93 16.54 14.27
C LYS A 670 -15.88 15.78 15.07
N GLN A 671 -16.13 14.50 15.33
CA GLN A 671 -15.27 13.60 16.08
C GLN A 671 -15.68 12.14 15.78
N PRO A 672 -14.82 11.15 16.02
CA PRO A 672 -15.20 9.75 15.91
C PRO A 672 -16.40 9.41 16.78
N TYR A 673 -17.28 8.54 16.28
CA TYR A 673 -18.45 8.07 17.00
C TYR A 673 -18.03 7.16 18.16
N GLU A 674 -18.29 7.60 19.40
CA GLU A 674 -17.88 6.87 20.60
C GLU A 674 -18.65 5.54 20.73
N VAL A 675 -17.97 4.43 21.01
CA VAL A 675 -18.59 3.10 21.15
C VAL A 675 -18.16 2.41 22.44
N ILE A 676 -19.05 1.58 23.00
CA ILE A 676 -18.75 0.68 24.12
C ILE A 676 -18.39 -0.70 23.56
N PRO A 677 -17.24 -1.29 23.92
CA PRO A 677 -16.91 -2.66 23.53
C PRO A 677 -18.03 -3.64 23.90
N GLY A 678 -18.51 -4.41 22.92
CA GLY A 678 -19.65 -5.33 23.08
C GLY A 678 -21.01 -4.82 22.60
N GLN A 679 -21.16 -3.52 22.34
CA GLN A 679 -22.44 -2.93 21.88
C GLN A 679 -22.75 -3.30 20.42
N THR A 680 -24.00 -3.07 19.99
CA THR A 680 -24.43 -3.14 18.58
C THR A 680 -24.75 -1.75 18.03
N VAL A 681 -24.42 -1.50 16.77
CA VAL A 681 -24.60 -0.20 16.08
C VAL A 681 -25.28 -0.41 14.73
N ASP A 682 -26.21 0.48 14.40
CA ASP A 682 -26.88 0.50 13.09
C ASP A 682 -26.21 1.53 12.18
N PHE A 683 -25.72 1.08 11.03
CA PHE A 683 -25.06 1.94 10.04
C PHE A 683 -25.97 2.19 8.85
N THR A 684 -26.10 3.46 8.47
CA THR A 684 -26.92 3.89 7.34
C THR A 684 -26.04 4.52 6.27
N GLY A 685 -26.15 4.07 5.03
CA GLY A 685 -25.63 4.81 3.88
C GLY A 685 -26.73 5.70 3.32
N ALA A 686 -26.41 6.96 3.04
CA ALA A 686 -27.33 7.94 2.48
C ALA A 686 -26.77 8.49 1.16
N ILE A 687 -27.62 8.65 0.15
CA ILE A 687 -27.28 9.29 -1.13
C ILE A 687 -28.29 10.36 -1.49
N SER A 688 -27.84 11.43 -2.15
CA SER A 688 -28.72 12.51 -2.62
C SER A 688 -29.35 12.20 -3.98
N SER A 689 -30.68 12.28 -4.10
CA SER A 689 -31.35 12.11 -5.41
C SER A 689 -31.27 13.35 -6.31
N ALA A 690 -30.75 14.48 -5.82
CA ALA A 690 -30.69 15.75 -6.55
C ALA A 690 -29.97 15.61 -7.90
N VAL A 691 -28.85 14.89 -7.93
CA VAL A 691 -28.07 14.65 -9.17
C VAL A 691 -28.89 13.91 -10.22
N VAL A 692 -29.62 12.87 -9.81
CA VAL A 692 -30.49 12.08 -10.71
C VAL A 692 -31.66 12.94 -11.22
N LYS A 693 -32.28 13.72 -10.33
CA LYS A 693 -33.37 14.65 -10.66
C LYS A 693 -32.92 15.73 -11.64
N ASP A 694 -31.77 16.34 -11.41
CA ASP A 694 -31.26 17.44 -12.25
C ASP A 694 -30.75 16.94 -13.61
N GLN A 695 -30.11 15.77 -13.63
CA GLN A 695 -29.71 15.12 -14.88
C GLN A 695 -30.93 14.87 -15.79
N MET A 696 -32.05 14.42 -15.21
CA MET A 696 -33.29 14.25 -15.96
C MET A 696 -33.85 15.57 -16.50
N LYS A 697 -33.90 16.64 -15.68
CA LYS A 697 -34.33 17.98 -16.16
C LYS A 697 -33.43 18.53 -17.26
N ASN A 698 -32.12 18.33 -17.14
CA ASN A 698 -31.15 18.77 -18.13
C ASN A 698 -31.31 18.05 -19.47
N ILE A 699 -31.69 16.77 -19.45
CA ILE A 699 -32.04 16.02 -20.66
C ILE A 699 -33.29 16.63 -21.29
N GLU A 700 -34.33 16.92 -20.50
CA GLU A 700 -35.59 17.53 -20.98
C GLU A 700 -35.35 18.89 -21.63
N ALA A 701 -34.49 19.72 -21.03
CA ALA A 701 -34.14 21.04 -21.55
C ALA A 701 -33.45 21.01 -22.92
N LYS A 702 -32.72 19.92 -23.24
CA LYS A 702 -32.08 19.72 -24.56
C LYS A 702 -33.11 19.47 -25.68
N PHE A 703 -34.37 19.22 -25.34
CA PHE A 703 -35.44 18.95 -26.29
C PHE A 703 -36.54 20.01 -26.23
N SER A 704 -36.14 21.29 -26.36
CA SER A 704 -37.02 22.47 -26.27
C SER A 704 -38.25 22.47 -27.20
N ALA A 705 -38.28 21.62 -28.23
CA ALA A 705 -39.42 21.42 -29.12
C ALA A 705 -40.45 20.38 -28.62
N THR A 706 -40.16 19.62 -27.56
CA THR A 706 -41.04 18.58 -27.01
C THR A 706 -41.75 19.11 -25.76
N LYS A 707 -43.08 19.18 -25.77
CA LYS A 707 -43.86 19.61 -24.60
C LYS A 707 -44.01 18.44 -23.62
N GLN A 708 -44.19 18.72 -22.33
CA GLN A 708 -44.42 17.68 -21.32
C GLN A 708 -45.61 16.76 -21.68
N SER A 709 -46.63 17.30 -22.36
CA SER A 709 -47.76 16.52 -22.89
C SER A 709 -47.38 15.43 -23.91
N ASP A 710 -46.18 15.51 -24.47
CA ASP A 710 -45.68 14.59 -25.49
C ASP A 710 -44.85 13.44 -24.90
N TYR A 711 -44.52 13.48 -23.60
CA TYR A 711 -43.65 12.49 -22.95
C TYR A 711 -44.24 11.06 -22.99
N LYS A 712 -45.55 10.92 -22.89
CA LYS A 712 -46.27 9.65 -23.08
C LYS A 712 -46.09 9.01 -24.46
N ASN A 713 -45.68 9.79 -25.47
CA ASN A 713 -45.46 9.31 -26.84
C ASN A 713 -44.02 8.86 -27.10
N ILE A 714 -43.14 8.92 -26.09
CA ILE A 714 -41.77 8.42 -26.17
C ILE A 714 -41.74 7.06 -25.47
N ALA A 715 -41.75 6.00 -26.26
CA ALA A 715 -41.69 4.63 -25.74
C ALA A 715 -40.29 4.33 -25.20
N LEU A 716 -40.23 3.70 -24.03
CA LEU A 716 -39.01 3.20 -23.42
C LEU A 716 -38.96 1.67 -23.52
N SER A 717 -37.81 1.14 -23.92
CA SER A 717 -37.51 -0.30 -23.87
C SER A 717 -36.14 -0.54 -23.25
N ASP A 718 -35.88 -1.79 -22.86
CA ASP A 718 -34.61 -2.22 -22.23
C ASP A 718 -34.21 -1.35 -21.03
N ILE A 719 -35.21 -0.88 -20.27
CA ILE A 719 -34.98 -0.07 -19.08
C ILE A 719 -34.34 -0.92 -17.98
N LYS A 720 -33.18 -0.48 -17.50
CA LYS A 720 -32.46 -1.12 -16.39
C LYS A 720 -31.86 -0.04 -15.52
N SER A 721 -32.00 -0.17 -14.21
CA SER A 721 -31.26 0.67 -13.27
C SER A 721 -30.97 -0.08 -11.97
N SER A 722 -29.79 0.16 -11.41
CA SER A 722 -29.37 -0.46 -10.17
C SER A 722 -28.50 0.49 -9.35
N PHE A 723 -28.52 0.33 -8.03
CA PHE A 723 -27.53 0.86 -7.13
C PHE A 723 -26.91 -0.29 -6.35
N VAL A 724 -25.59 -0.38 -6.34
CA VAL A 724 -24.83 -1.35 -5.55
C VAL A 724 -24.11 -0.57 -4.47
N ALA A 725 -24.50 -0.80 -3.21
CA ALA A 725 -23.87 -0.23 -2.04
C ALA A 725 -23.00 -1.29 -1.35
N THR A 726 -21.85 -0.89 -0.84
CA THR A 726 -20.95 -1.75 -0.08
C THR A 726 -20.67 -1.11 1.28
N PHE A 727 -20.66 -1.93 2.32
CA PHE A 727 -20.34 -1.55 3.69
C PHE A 727 -19.32 -2.53 4.23
N LYS A 728 -18.10 -2.07 4.45
CA LYS A 728 -17.03 -2.88 5.02
C LYS A 728 -16.77 -2.43 6.45
N VAL A 729 -16.90 -3.38 7.37
CA VAL A 729 -16.61 -3.15 8.78
C VAL A 729 -15.15 -3.54 9.07
N PRO A 730 -14.43 -2.77 9.90
CA PRO A 730 -13.02 -3.02 10.21
C PRO A 730 -12.85 -4.19 11.18
N GLN A 731 -11.60 -4.59 11.42
CA GLN A 731 -11.28 -5.52 12.50
C GLN A 731 -11.75 -4.93 13.86
N GLY A 732 -12.32 -5.78 14.71
CA GLY A 732 -12.98 -5.36 15.95
C GLY A 732 -14.49 -5.11 15.81
N LEU A 733 -15.02 -5.10 14.58
CA LEU A 733 -16.46 -5.08 14.31
C LEU A 733 -16.88 -6.32 13.49
N SER A 734 -18.13 -6.74 13.63
CA SER A 734 -18.74 -7.82 12.83
C SER A 734 -20.12 -7.45 12.33
N LEU A 735 -20.38 -7.77 11.06
CA LEU A 735 -21.73 -7.74 10.49
C LEU A 735 -22.59 -8.85 11.13
N PRO A 736 -23.93 -8.70 11.14
CA PRO A 736 -24.83 -9.78 11.52
C PRO A 736 -24.64 -11.03 10.67
N ASP A 737 -24.79 -12.20 11.29
CA ASP A 737 -24.77 -13.48 10.58
C ASP A 737 -25.99 -13.60 9.65
N ASN A 738 -25.79 -14.13 8.44
CA ASN A 738 -26.84 -14.43 7.46
C ASN A 738 -27.74 -13.24 7.07
N LEU A 739 -27.15 -12.06 6.85
CA LEU A 739 -27.87 -10.90 6.29
C LEU A 739 -28.61 -11.26 4.98
N LYS A 740 -29.91 -10.97 4.93
CA LYS A 740 -30.78 -11.17 3.76
C LYS A 740 -31.50 -9.86 3.37
N PRO A 741 -32.07 -9.75 2.15
CA PRO A 741 -32.74 -8.53 1.69
C PRO A 741 -33.78 -7.92 2.65
N SER A 742 -34.50 -8.75 3.42
CA SER A 742 -35.51 -8.31 4.39
C SER A 742 -34.93 -7.66 5.66
N ASP A 743 -33.63 -7.84 5.93
CA ASP A 743 -32.95 -7.27 7.10
C ASP A 743 -32.41 -5.85 6.81
N ILE A 744 -32.57 -5.39 5.56
CA ILE A 744 -32.13 -4.09 5.09
C ILE A 744 -33.33 -3.13 5.07
N SER A 745 -33.23 -2.04 5.83
CA SER A 745 -34.24 -0.98 5.81
C SER A 745 -33.91 0.07 4.75
N THR A 746 -34.87 0.43 3.92
CA THR A 746 -34.72 1.49 2.92
C THR A 746 -35.68 2.66 3.19
N GLU A 747 -35.18 3.88 3.01
CA GLU A 747 -35.95 5.13 3.14
C GLU A 747 -35.73 5.99 1.89
N GLY A 748 -36.77 6.67 1.41
CA GLY A 748 -36.64 7.66 0.33
C GLY A 748 -36.55 7.13 -1.10
N PHE A 749 -36.38 5.82 -1.29
CA PHE A 749 -36.43 5.17 -2.62
C PHE A 749 -37.85 5.01 -3.20
N SER A 750 -38.89 5.23 -2.38
CA SER A 750 -40.29 4.96 -2.73
C SER A 750 -40.51 3.52 -3.21
N ASP A 751 -41.62 3.24 -3.90
CA ASP A 751 -41.87 1.93 -4.52
C ASP A 751 -41.09 1.74 -5.84
N THR A 752 -40.13 2.61 -6.14
CA THR A 752 -39.38 2.62 -7.41
C THR A 752 -38.25 1.57 -7.44
N PHE A 753 -37.59 1.32 -6.30
CA PHE A 753 -36.49 0.35 -6.19
C PHE A 753 -36.81 -0.71 -5.13
N SER A 754 -36.26 -1.92 -5.30
CA SER A 754 -36.27 -2.98 -4.28
C SER A 754 -34.88 -3.56 -4.08
N VAL A 755 -34.58 -3.99 -2.85
CA VAL A 755 -33.37 -4.77 -2.54
C VAL A 755 -33.48 -6.14 -3.21
N SER A 756 -32.71 -6.36 -4.28
CA SER A 756 -32.74 -7.60 -5.06
C SER A 756 -31.72 -8.62 -4.58
N HIS A 757 -30.62 -8.17 -3.99
CA HIS A 757 -29.53 -9.04 -3.55
C HIS A 757 -28.79 -8.46 -2.34
N VAL A 758 -28.39 -9.35 -1.43
CA VAL A 758 -27.49 -9.07 -0.31
C VAL A 758 -26.47 -10.20 -0.27
N GLU A 759 -25.19 -9.84 -0.23
CA GLU A 759 -24.07 -10.76 -0.07
C GLU A 759 -23.15 -10.26 1.03
N VAL A 760 -22.66 -11.16 1.87
CA VAL A 760 -21.63 -10.85 2.85
C VAL A 760 -20.39 -11.67 2.53
N LYS A 761 -19.27 -10.99 2.29
CA LYS A 761 -17.97 -11.61 2.02
C LYS A 761 -16.87 -10.79 2.67
N ASP A 762 -15.96 -11.44 3.39
CA ASP A 762 -14.77 -10.80 4.00
C ASP A 762 -15.12 -9.54 4.84
N ASN A 763 -16.10 -9.65 5.76
CA ASN A 763 -16.63 -8.53 6.57
C ASN A 763 -17.16 -7.34 5.75
N THR A 764 -17.53 -7.58 4.49
CA THR A 764 -18.15 -6.58 3.60
C THR A 764 -19.55 -7.04 3.22
N ALA A 765 -20.55 -6.21 3.52
CA ALA A 765 -21.91 -6.37 3.02
C ALA A 765 -22.06 -5.63 1.69
N MET A 766 -22.44 -6.34 0.64
CA MET A 766 -22.81 -5.79 -0.65
C MET A 766 -24.33 -5.88 -0.81
N VAL A 767 -24.98 -4.75 -1.06
CA VAL A 767 -26.43 -4.66 -1.22
C VAL A 767 -26.78 -4.06 -2.57
N THR A 768 -27.56 -4.80 -3.35
CA THR A 768 -28.03 -4.36 -4.67
C THR A 768 -29.49 -3.94 -4.59
N LEU A 769 -29.77 -2.69 -4.96
CA LEU A 769 -31.10 -2.20 -5.23
C LEU A 769 -31.32 -2.20 -6.75
N GLN A 770 -32.46 -2.70 -7.19
CA GLN A 770 -32.84 -2.77 -8.60
C GLN A 770 -34.15 -2.02 -8.84
N LEU A 771 -34.22 -1.30 -9.95
CA LEU A 771 -35.44 -0.64 -10.42
C LEU A 771 -36.52 -1.69 -10.66
N LYS A 772 -37.74 -1.43 -10.18
CA LYS A 772 -38.88 -2.30 -10.44
C LYS A 772 -39.39 -2.14 -11.87
N ASP A 773 -39.96 -3.21 -12.41
CA ASP A 773 -40.66 -3.18 -13.70
C ASP A 773 -41.89 -2.26 -13.65
N GLY A 774 -42.32 -1.77 -14.82
CA GLY A 774 -43.57 -1.02 -14.95
C GLY A 774 -43.46 0.33 -15.65
N ILE A 775 -42.25 0.82 -15.93
CA ILE A 775 -42.02 2.05 -16.70
C ILE A 775 -41.95 1.71 -18.20
N GLN A 776 -42.92 2.20 -18.97
CA GLN A 776 -43.07 1.93 -20.40
C GLN A 776 -42.79 3.15 -21.28
N ASN A 777 -42.88 4.36 -20.72
CA ASN A 777 -42.70 5.61 -21.44
C ASN A 777 -41.97 6.67 -20.59
N TYR A 778 -41.59 7.78 -21.22
CA TYR A 778 -40.82 8.83 -20.57
C TYR A 778 -41.59 9.57 -19.46
N GLU A 779 -42.93 9.67 -19.56
CA GLU A 779 -43.77 10.33 -18.53
C GLU A 779 -43.75 9.55 -17.21
N GLU A 780 -43.82 8.22 -17.28
CA GLU A 780 -43.73 7.33 -16.13
C GLU A 780 -42.35 7.38 -15.49
N LEU A 781 -41.28 7.38 -16.30
CA LEU A 781 -39.91 7.57 -15.80
C LEU A 781 -39.76 8.91 -15.08
N GLN A 782 -40.32 9.98 -15.65
CA GLN A 782 -40.25 11.32 -15.06
C GLN A 782 -40.95 11.35 -13.70
N THR A 783 -42.13 10.75 -13.62
CA THR A 783 -42.87 10.66 -12.36
C THR A 783 -42.08 9.86 -11.31
N ALA A 784 -41.52 8.72 -11.70
CA ALA A 784 -40.73 7.88 -10.81
C ALA A 784 -39.51 8.61 -10.24
N VAL A 785 -38.82 9.43 -11.03
CA VAL A 785 -37.61 10.16 -10.59
C VAL A 785 -37.95 11.48 -9.88
N GLN A 786 -38.77 12.33 -10.49
CA GLN A 786 -38.99 13.70 -10.01
C GLN A 786 -39.98 13.78 -8.84
N LYS A 787 -41.01 12.93 -8.84
CA LYS A 787 -42.10 13.00 -7.86
C LYS A 787 -41.96 11.95 -6.76
N ASN A 788 -41.53 10.74 -7.10
CA ASN A 788 -41.57 9.63 -6.14
C ASN A 788 -40.30 9.53 -5.28
N LEU A 789 -39.12 9.86 -5.81
CA LEU A 789 -37.88 9.83 -5.01
C LEU A 789 -37.81 11.01 -4.03
N ASN A 790 -37.51 10.72 -2.76
CA ASN A 790 -37.20 11.76 -1.77
C ASN A 790 -35.82 12.37 -2.04
N ASP A 791 -35.52 13.53 -1.44
CA ASP A 791 -34.26 14.24 -1.66
C ASP A 791 -33.03 13.47 -1.15
N THR A 792 -33.22 12.65 -0.10
CA THR A 792 -32.23 11.70 0.39
C THR A 792 -32.80 10.29 0.35
N MET A 793 -32.02 9.36 -0.19
CA MET A 793 -32.32 7.94 -0.22
C MET A 793 -31.35 7.23 0.71
N LYS A 794 -31.87 6.41 1.63
CA LYS A 794 -31.08 5.77 2.68
C LYS A 794 -31.26 4.27 2.70
N LEU A 795 -30.20 3.59 3.09
CA LEU A 795 -30.17 2.16 3.32
C LEU A 795 -29.48 1.88 4.67
N THR A 796 -30.10 1.09 5.54
CA THR A 796 -29.58 0.80 6.88
C THR A 796 -29.30 -0.69 7.06
N ILE A 797 -28.10 -1.00 7.57
CA ILE A 797 -27.71 -2.32 8.08
C ILE A 797 -27.81 -2.28 9.60
N HIS A 798 -28.71 -3.07 10.15
CA HIS A 798 -28.94 -3.14 11.60
C HIS A 798 -28.00 -4.12 12.28
N GLY A 799 -27.62 -3.86 13.54
CA GLY A 799 -27.01 -4.86 14.43
C GLY A 799 -25.51 -5.15 14.21
N VAL A 800 -24.73 -4.20 13.70
CA VAL A 800 -23.26 -4.37 13.58
C VAL A 800 -22.64 -4.42 14.97
N LYS A 801 -21.97 -5.53 15.30
CA LYS A 801 -21.45 -5.79 16.65
C LYS A 801 -20.04 -5.23 16.82
N VAL A 802 -19.81 -4.46 17.87
CA VAL A 802 -18.47 -4.06 18.34
C VAL A 802 -17.94 -5.16 19.26
N HIS A 803 -16.73 -5.65 19.01
CA HIS A 803 -16.13 -6.73 19.80
C HIS A 803 -15.78 -6.23 21.21
N LYS A 804 -15.81 -7.14 22.20
CA LYS A 804 -15.57 -6.79 23.62
C LYS A 804 -14.12 -6.39 23.91
N ASP A 805 -13.19 -6.85 23.09
CA ASP A 805 -11.75 -6.57 23.15
C ASP A 805 -11.35 -5.41 22.22
N PHE A 806 -12.30 -4.74 21.57
CA PHE A 806 -12.02 -3.63 20.69
C PHE A 806 -11.47 -2.42 21.49
N THR A 807 -10.31 -1.92 21.08
CA THR A 807 -9.65 -0.76 21.67
C THR A 807 -9.23 0.24 20.60
N GLY A 808 -9.22 1.53 20.91
CA GLY A 808 -8.77 2.58 19.98
C GLY A 808 -9.84 2.98 18.97
N THR A 809 -9.42 3.37 17.77
CA THR A 809 -10.29 3.87 16.70
C THR A 809 -10.27 2.96 15.49
N ALA A 810 -11.41 2.81 14.81
CA ALA A 810 -11.49 2.09 13.55
C ALA A 810 -12.47 2.76 12.59
N GLN A 811 -12.30 2.53 11.30
CA GLN A 811 -13.11 3.14 10.25
C GLN A 811 -13.98 2.11 9.55
N VAL A 812 -15.28 2.35 9.51
CA VAL A 812 -16.20 1.71 8.58
C VAL A 812 -16.08 2.44 7.25
N SER A 813 -15.92 1.69 6.17
CA SER A 813 -15.82 2.25 4.82
C SER A 813 -16.97 1.79 3.96
N GLY A 814 -17.48 2.67 3.12
CA GLY A 814 -18.51 2.34 2.15
C GLY A 814 -18.19 2.84 0.76
N SER A 815 -18.94 2.30 -0.20
CA SER A 815 -18.98 2.83 -1.56
C SER A 815 -20.35 2.54 -2.16
N VAL A 816 -20.76 3.37 -3.11
CA VAL A 816 -22.00 3.16 -3.85
C VAL A 816 -21.78 3.47 -5.32
N GLN A 817 -22.28 2.59 -6.19
CA GLN A 817 -22.26 2.77 -7.63
C GLN A 817 -23.68 2.59 -8.15
N GLY A 818 -24.14 3.55 -8.95
CA GLY A 818 -25.42 3.53 -9.61
C GLY A 818 -25.27 3.40 -11.12
N SER A 819 -26.27 2.82 -11.78
CA SER A 819 -26.34 2.76 -13.23
C SER A 819 -27.78 2.92 -13.71
N PHE A 820 -27.97 3.52 -14.89
CA PHE A 820 -29.24 3.54 -15.60
C PHE A 820 -29.01 3.36 -17.11
N SER A 821 -29.81 2.53 -17.77
CA SER A 821 -29.83 2.43 -19.22
C SER A 821 -31.26 2.28 -19.74
N ALA A 822 -31.57 2.89 -20.89
CA ALA A 822 -32.85 2.72 -21.56
C ALA A 822 -32.73 3.08 -23.05
N VAL A 823 -33.61 2.51 -23.87
CA VAL A 823 -33.80 2.89 -25.27
C VAL A 823 -35.07 3.72 -25.38
N ALA A 824 -34.96 4.94 -25.86
CA ALA A 824 -36.10 5.80 -26.15
C ALA A 824 -36.38 5.87 -27.65
N THR A 825 -37.62 5.55 -28.03
CA THR A 825 -38.08 5.60 -29.42
C THR A 825 -39.22 6.59 -29.56
N LYS A 826 -39.07 7.54 -30.48
CA LYS A 826 -40.15 8.45 -30.90
C LYS A 826 -40.44 8.19 -32.38
N ASP A 827 -41.69 7.84 -32.68
CA ASP A 827 -42.18 7.73 -34.05
C ASP A 827 -42.86 9.06 -34.44
N THR A 828 -42.48 9.63 -35.57
CA THR A 828 -43.14 10.82 -36.12
C THR A 828 -43.36 10.60 -37.61
N ASN A 829 -44.61 10.35 -38.00
CA ASN A 829 -45.04 10.15 -39.39
C ASN A 829 -44.20 9.10 -40.17
N GLY A 830 -43.82 7.99 -39.52
CA GLY A 830 -43.06 6.91 -40.15
C GLY A 830 -41.53 7.07 -40.11
N SER A 831 -41.03 8.17 -39.54
CA SER A 831 -39.61 8.34 -39.21
C SER A 831 -39.38 8.04 -37.72
N LYS A 832 -38.53 7.06 -37.42
CA LYS A 832 -38.17 6.68 -36.05
C LYS A 832 -36.88 7.37 -35.62
N THR A 833 -36.95 8.12 -34.53
CA THR A 833 -35.77 8.63 -33.82
C THR A 833 -35.48 7.74 -32.63
N ILE A 834 -34.24 7.22 -32.53
CA ILE A 834 -33.81 6.31 -31.46
C ILE A 834 -32.70 6.98 -30.65
N LYS A 835 -32.87 7.01 -29.32
CA LYS A 835 -31.87 7.50 -28.38
C LYS A 835 -31.54 6.43 -27.35
N LEU A 836 -30.25 6.18 -27.14
CA LEU A 836 -29.75 5.24 -26.13
C LEU A 836 -29.26 6.03 -24.91
N PHE A 837 -29.89 5.83 -23.77
CA PHE A 837 -29.46 6.41 -22.50
C PHE A 837 -28.55 5.43 -21.76
N SER A 838 -27.43 5.93 -21.24
CA SER A 838 -26.50 5.18 -20.39
C SER A 838 -25.90 6.13 -19.37
N PHE A 839 -26.19 5.93 -18.09
CA PHE A 839 -25.72 6.79 -17.01
C PHE A 839 -25.07 5.96 -15.93
N THR A 840 -23.97 6.46 -15.38
CA THR A 840 -23.37 5.88 -14.18
C THR A 840 -23.20 6.94 -13.10
N TRP A 841 -23.33 6.51 -11.86
CA TRP A 841 -23.18 7.35 -10.68
C TRP A 841 -22.17 6.74 -9.72
N LYS A 842 -21.23 7.53 -9.21
CA LYS A 842 -20.28 7.11 -8.17
C LYS A 842 -20.48 7.93 -6.91
N GLY A 843 -20.64 7.26 -5.77
CA GLY A 843 -20.75 7.92 -4.47
C GLY A 843 -19.47 8.66 -4.09
N VAL A 844 -19.62 9.88 -3.59
CA VAL A 844 -18.52 10.70 -3.04
C VAL A 844 -18.99 11.30 -1.71
N GLN A 845 -18.13 11.25 -0.70
CA GLN A 845 -18.42 11.81 0.63
C GLN A 845 -18.72 13.30 0.54
N THR A 846 -19.69 13.78 1.30
CA THR A 846 -19.98 15.21 1.34
C THR A 846 -19.00 15.93 2.26
N GLU A 847 -18.73 17.20 2.01
CA GLU A 847 -17.85 17.98 2.90
C GLU A 847 -18.42 18.14 4.31
N GLU A 848 -19.75 18.26 4.42
CA GLU A 848 -20.47 18.33 5.71
C GLU A 848 -20.56 16.97 6.42
N GLY A 849 -20.44 15.88 5.65
CA GLY A 849 -20.41 14.49 6.12
C GLY A 849 -19.01 13.90 6.22
N ARG A 850 -17.96 14.66 5.89
CA ARG A 850 -16.58 14.17 5.82
C ARG A 850 -16.10 13.72 7.19
N ASP A 851 -15.63 12.49 7.30
CA ASP A 851 -15.17 11.95 8.58
C ASP A 851 -14.10 12.81 9.25
N SER A 852 -14.19 13.01 10.56
CA SER A 852 -13.27 13.86 11.33
C SER A 852 -11.82 13.42 11.31
N SER A 853 -11.55 12.15 11.02
CA SER A 853 -10.19 11.60 10.95
C SER A 853 -9.54 11.74 9.57
N THR A 854 -10.27 12.26 8.57
CA THR A 854 -9.80 12.38 7.19
C THR A 854 -9.53 13.83 6.81
N THR A 855 -8.70 14.03 5.79
CA THR A 855 -8.32 15.38 5.34
C THR A 855 -9.01 15.78 4.04
N SER A 856 -9.57 14.81 3.30
CA SER A 856 -10.28 15.02 2.05
C SER A 856 -11.47 14.07 1.92
N VAL A 857 -12.51 14.50 1.19
CA VAL A 857 -13.63 13.63 0.77
C VAL A 857 -13.20 12.56 -0.26
N ASP A 858 -12.01 12.71 -0.85
CA ASP A 858 -11.43 11.73 -1.78
C ASP A 858 -10.86 10.49 -1.07
N ASP A 859 -10.71 10.53 0.26
CA ASP A 859 -10.19 9.41 1.07
C ASP A 859 -11.18 8.22 1.13
N GLY A 860 -12.42 8.42 0.65
CA GLY A 860 -13.49 7.44 0.58
C GLY A 860 -14.72 7.86 1.41
N ILE A 861 -15.82 7.11 1.32
CA ILE A 861 -16.97 7.32 2.20
C ILE A 861 -16.67 6.60 3.51
N LEU A 862 -16.21 7.36 4.50
CA LEU A 862 -15.67 6.81 5.76
C LEU A 862 -16.51 7.24 6.97
N PHE A 863 -16.51 6.39 7.99
CA PHE A 863 -17.13 6.66 9.28
C PHE A 863 -16.31 6.04 10.41
N SER A 864 -15.76 6.88 11.28
CA SER A 864 -14.88 6.49 12.37
C SER A 864 -15.67 6.18 13.63
N VAL A 865 -15.33 5.05 14.25
CA VAL A 865 -15.76 4.68 15.61
C VAL A 865 -14.57 4.67 16.56
N ALA A 866 -14.80 5.03 17.82
CA ALA A 866 -13.76 5.05 18.86
C ALA A 866 -14.24 4.34 20.13
N ALA A 867 -13.53 3.29 20.55
CA ALA A 867 -13.82 2.58 21.78
C ALA A 867 -13.44 3.43 23.00
N GLN A 868 -14.40 3.70 23.88
CA GLN A 868 -14.11 4.28 25.19
C GLN A 868 -13.69 3.19 26.16
N GLN A 869 -12.48 3.34 26.73
CA GLN A 869 -11.96 2.41 27.73
C GLN A 869 -12.56 2.71 29.10
N PRO A 870 -12.79 1.68 29.94
CA PRO A 870 -13.31 1.90 31.28
C PRO A 870 -12.35 2.71 32.15
N ILE A 871 -12.88 3.71 32.84
CA ILE A 871 -12.15 4.48 33.84
C ILE A 871 -12.14 3.69 35.14
N SER A 872 -10.96 3.28 35.61
CA SER A 872 -10.83 2.60 36.90
C SER A 872 -10.88 3.62 38.04
N THR A 873 -11.78 3.40 39.00
CA THR A 873 -11.93 4.24 40.18
C THR A 873 -12.06 3.39 41.43
N GLN A 874 -11.67 3.95 42.57
CA GLN A 874 -11.76 3.26 43.86
C GLN A 874 -13.03 3.65 44.59
N LEU A 875 -13.68 2.66 45.20
CA LEU A 875 -14.76 2.85 46.17
C LEU A 875 -14.25 2.50 47.56
N TYR A 876 -14.90 3.01 48.59
CA TYR A 876 -14.69 2.56 49.97
C TYR A 876 -15.64 1.41 50.28
N GLY A 877 -15.08 0.35 50.85
CA GLY A 877 -15.80 -0.77 51.42
C GLY A 877 -15.29 -1.10 52.81
N ASP A 878 -16.10 -1.84 53.56
CA ASP A 878 -15.76 -2.24 54.93
C ASP A 878 -16.41 -3.58 55.29
N LEU A 879 -15.85 -4.28 56.29
CA LEU A 879 -16.44 -5.45 56.92
C LEU A 879 -16.71 -5.15 58.39
N LEU A 880 -17.96 -5.33 58.80
CA LEU A 880 -18.42 -5.01 60.14
C LEU A 880 -18.91 -6.25 60.88
N LEU A 881 -18.65 -6.30 62.19
CA LEU A 881 -19.30 -7.24 63.09
C LEU A 881 -20.63 -6.61 63.54
N ALA A 882 -21.74 -7.06 62.95
CA ALA A 882 -23.02 -6.35 62.99
C ALA A 882 -22.91 -4.90 62.45
N ASP A 883 -22.72 -3.91 63.34
CA ASP A 883 -22.59 -2.47 63.01
C ASP A 883 -21.25 -1.86 63.50
N ASP A 884 -20.36 -2.64 64.11
CA ASP A 884 -19.04 -2.18 64.56
C ASP A 884 -17.97 -2.45 63.49
N THR A 885 -17.15 -1.44 63.19
CA THR A 885 -16.02 -1.53 62.26
C THR A 885 -14.78 -2.15 62.90
N GLU A 886 -14.79 -2.32 64.23
CA GLU A 886 -13.67 -2.83 65.03
C GLU A 886 -12.38 -1.99 64.88
N HIS A 887 -12.56 -0.74 64.46
CA HIS A 887 -11.48 0.24 64.32
C HIS A 887 -10.87 0.59 65.69
N THR A 888 -11.66 0.56 66.77
CA THR A 888 -11.25 1.01 68.10
C THR A 888 -10.68 -0.11 68.98
N ALA A 889 -11.22 -1.33 68.87
CA ALA A 889 -10.82 -2.52 69.63
C ALA A 889 -11.06 -3.78 68.80
N VAL A 890 -10.37 -4.86 69.15
CA VAL A 890 -10.60 -6.18 68.52
C VAL A 890 -11.66 -6.91 69.36
N PRO A 891 -12.79 -7.32 68.78
CA PRO A 891 -13.90 -7.89 69.53
C PRO A 891 -13.60 -9.35 69.86
N TYR A 892 -14.27 -9.85 70.90
CA TYR A 892 -14.21 -11.26 71.25
C TYR A 892 -15.43 -12.02 70.70
N VAL A 893 -15.17 -13.15 70.05
CA VAL A 893 -16.20 -14.11 69.63
C VAL A 893 -16.04 -15.42 70.39
N SER A 894 -17.16 -16.04 70.75
CA SER A 894 -17.16 -17.34 71.44
C SER A 894 -17.22 -18.48 70.41
N PRO A 895 -16.44 -19.56 70.58
CA PRO A 895 -16.58 -20.75 69.74
C PRO A 895 -18.01 -21.31 69.77
N ASP A 896 -18.43 -21.91 68.65
CA ASP A 896 -19.76 -22.53 68.47
C ASP A 896 -20.97 -21.58 68.63
N THR A 897 -20.73 -20.26 68.73
CA THR A 897 -21.79 -19.23 68.74
C THR A 897 -21.81 -18.48 67.41
N PRO A 898 -22.89 -18.58 66.63
CA PRO A 898 -23.00 -17.87 65.35
C PRO A 898 -23.11 -16.35 65.56
N PHE A 899 -22.48 -15.59 64.68
CA PHE A 899 -22.54 -14.13 64.63
C PHE A 899 -22.84 -13.63 63.21
N THR A 900 -23.08 -12.32 63.10
CA THR A 900 -23.45 -11.64 61.85
C THR A 900 -22.29 -10.79 61.36
N VAL A 901 -21.98 -10.92 60.07
CA VAL A 901 -21.00 -10.09 59.37
C VAL A 901 -21.72 -9.27 58.32
N THR A 902 -21.38 -7.99 58.24
CA THR A 902 -21.94 -7.05 57.27
C THR A 902 -20.83 -6.54 56.35
N GLY A 903 -20.97 -6.75 55.05
CA GLY A 903 -20.16 -6.03 54.05
C GLY A 903 -20.82 -4.71 53.71
N ALA A 904 -20.11 -3.59 53.83
CA ALA A 904 -20.60 -2.26 53.48
C ALA A 904 -19.85 -1.69 52.27
N LEU A 905 -20.57 -1.01 51.37
CA LEU A 905 -20.02 -0.31 50.20
C LEU A 905 -20.54 1.13 50.16
N CYS A 906 -19.66 2.10 49.99
CA CYS A 906 -20.01 3.51 49.98
C CYS A 906 -20.72 3.89 48.66
N ALA A 907 -22.03 4.11 48.73
CA ALA A 907 -22.82 4.54 47.57
C ALA A 907 -22.62 6.01 47.24
N THR A 908 -22.19 6.84 48.20
CA THR A 908 -21.94 8.28 47.99
C THR A 908 -20.92 8.52 46.88
N GLN A 909 -19.86 7.72 46.80
CA GLN A 909 -18.84 7.84 45.75
C GLN A 909 -19.39 7.50 44.35
N ILE A 910 -20.38 6.62 44.26
CA ILE A 910 -21.08 6.33 43.00
C ILE A 910 -21.96 7.52 42.61
N LYS A 911 -22.67 8.13 43.57
CA LYS A 911 -23.48 9.35 43.35
C LYS A 911 -22.62 10.52 42.89
N ASP A 912 -21.46 10.74 43.50
CA ASP A 912 -20.53 11.80 43.10
C ASP A 912 -20.05 11.62 41.65
N GLN A 913 -19.85 10.37 41.22
CA GLN A 913 -19.50 10.08 39.82
C GLN A 913 -20.66 10.30 38.86
N MET A 914 -21.90 9.97 39.25
CA MET A 914 -23.08 10.30 38.44
C MET A 914 -23.26 11.82 38.33
N ASN A 915 -23.14 12.57 39.43
CA ASN A 915 -23.16 14.02 39.42
C ASN A 915 -22.08 14.61 38.48
N ALA A 916 -20.90 14.00 38.41
CA ALA A 916 -19.86 14.42 37.47
C ALA A 916 -20.28 14.23 35.99
N ILE A 917 -21.02 13.16 35.66
CA ILE A 917 -21.58 12.93 34.31
C ILE A 917 -22.55 14.05 33.92
N GLU A 918 -23.38 14.52 34.85
CA GLU A 918 -24.35 15.61 34.62
C GLU A 918 -23.67 16.90 34.20
N THR A 919 -22.47 17.19 34.74
CA THR A 919 -21.72 18.39 34.36
C THR A 919 -21.31 18.43 32.89
N VAL A 920 -21.28 17.27 32.21
CA VAL A 920 -20.98 17.16 30.76
C VAL A 920 -22.19 17.58 29.90
N TYR A 921 -23.39 17.68 30.49
CA TYR A 921 -24.63 18.09 29.85
C TYR A 921 -25.21 19.37 30.49
N PRO A 922 -24.48 20.51 30.47
CA PRO A 922 -24.89 21.70 31.21
C PRO A 922 -26.22 22.26 30.69
N ASN A 923 -27.14 22.58 31.61
CA ASN A 923 -28.44 23.19 31.35
C ASN A 923 -29.43 22.33 30.53
N LEU A 924 -29.26 21.00 30.49
CA LEU A 924 -30.23 20.09 29.89
C LEU A 924 -31.10 19.43 30.95
N ASN A 925 -32.36 19.14 30.60
CA ASN A 925 -33.23 18.33 31.44
C ASN A 925 -32.82 16.86 31.30
N HIS A 926 -32.60 16.16 32.42
CA HIS A 926 -32.14 14.77 32.43
C HIS A 926 -33.11 13.78 31.75
N LYS A 927 -34.39 14.16 31.59
CA LYS A 927 -35.40 13.41 30.81
C LYS A 927 -35.20 13.49 29.30
N ASP A 928 -34.48 14.50 28.82
CA ASP A 928 -34.17 14.72 27.40
C ASP A 928 -32.82 14.10 27.00
N ILE A 929 -32.19 13.35 27.91
CA ILE A 929 -30.95 12.60 27.68
C ILE A 929 -31.32 11.12 27.63
N ALA A 930 -31.36 10.56 26.43
CA ALA A 930 -31.60 9.14 26.22
C ALA A 930 -30.39 8.33 26.72
N LEU A 931 -30.65 7.24 27.42
CA LEU A 931 -29.63 6.30 27.90
C LEU A 931 -29.75 4.96 27.20
N ASP A 932 -28.59 4.43 26.82
CA ASP A 932 -28.39 3.06 26.35
C ASP A 932 -27.38 2.38 27.30
N ILE A 933 -27.89 1.70 28.32
CA ILE A 933 -27.10 1.04 29.36
C ILE A 933 -26.67 -0.33 28.86
N GLN A 934 -25.36 -0.59 28.85
CA GLN A 934 -24.79 -1.87 28.46
C GLN A 934 -24.61 -2.82 29.66
N ASN A 935 -24.23 -2.28 30.82
CA ASN A 935 -24.12 -3.02 32.08
C ASN A 935 -24.12 -2.08 33.31
N PHE A 936 -24.65 -2.54 34.44
CA PHE A 936 -24.40 -1.96 35.77
C PHE A 936 -24.47 -3.05 36.86
N GLU A 937 -23.32 -3.59 37.25
CA GLU A 937 -23.22 -4.76 38.13
C GLU A 937 -22.04 -4.67 39.11
N PHE A 938 -22.22 -5.25 40.29
CA PHE A 938 -21.19 -5.48 41.31
C PHE A 938 -21.08 -6.95 41.70
N THR A 939 -19.87 -7.36 42.05
CA THR A 939 -19.54 -8.64 42.66
C THR A 939 -18.75 -8.39 43.94
N ALA A 940 -19.31 -8.80 45.08
CA ALA A 940 -18.66 -8.75 46.38
C ALA A 940 -18.22 -10.15 46.81
N THR A 941 -17.04 -10.29 47.41
CA THR A 941 -16.59 -11.53 48.03
C THR A 941 -16.33 -11.35 49.52
N PHE A 942 -16.55 -12.42 50.27
CA PHE A 942 -16.31 -12.51 51.70
C PHE A 942 -15.68 -13.87 52.02
N SER A 943 -14.48 -13.88 52.59
CA SER A 943 -13.73 -15.09 52.90
C SER A 943 -13.41 -15.18 54.39
N VAL A 944 -13.62 -16.36 54.96
CA VAL A 944 -13.29 -16.68 56.35
C VAL A 944 -11.99 -17.49 56.44
N PRO A 945 -11.14 -17.28 57.46
CA PRO A 945 -9.88 -18.01 57.62
C PRO A 945 -10.11 -19.46 58.11
N GLU A 946 -9.03 -20.24 58.15
CA GLU A 946 -9.03 -21.54 58.84
C GLU A 946 -9.40 -21.37 60.33
N GLY A 947 -10.24 -22.28 60.84
CA GLY A 947 -10.84 -22.15 62.18
C GLY A 947 -12.17 -21.39 62.23
N MET A 948 -12.66 -20.87 61.10
CA MET A 948 -14.02 -20.33 60.95
C MET A 948 -14.83 -21.10 59.91
N ASN A 949 -16.15 -21.05 60.05
CA ASN A 949 -17.10 -21.66 59.13
C ASN A 949 -18.12 -20.64 58.64
N LEU A 950 -18.37 -20.65 57.31
CA LEU A 950 -19.53 -20.01 56.71
C LEU A 950 -20.83 -20.72 57.15
N PRO A 951 -22.00 -20.05 57.10
CA PRO A 951 -23.28 -20.69 57.41
C PRO A 951 -23.53 -21.91 56.52
N LYS A 952 -24.12 -22.98 57.07
CA LYS A 952 -24.35 -24.26 56.36
C LYS A 952 -25.21 -24.13 55.10
N THR A 953 -26.08 -23.12 55.02
CA THR A 953 -26.90 -22.80 53.85
C THR A 953 -26.86 -21.28 53.63
N VAL A 954 -26.26 -20.84 52.53
CA VAL A 954 -26.30 -19.44 52.10
C VAL A 954 -26.84 -19.38 50.68
N THR A 955 -27.99 -18.72 50.51
CA THR A 955 -28.64 -18.42 49.23
C THR A 955 -28.98 -16.93 49.15
N LYS A 956 -29.45 -16.48 47.98
CA LYS A 956 -29.95 -15.11 47.77
C LYS A 956 -30.97 -14.64 48.81
N ASP A 957 -31.77 -15.56 49.38
CA ASP A 957 -32.83 -15.23 50.34
C ASP A 957 -32.30 -15.08 51.77
N THR A 958 -31.08 -15.58 52.03
CA THR A 958 -30.42 -15.52 53.34
C THR A 958 -29.45 -14.35 53.47
N VAL A 959 -28.97 -13.79 52.34
CA VAL A 959 -28.17 -12.56 52.31
C VAL A 959 -29.12 -11.38 52.28
N ARG A 960 -29.14 -10.57 53.35
CA ARG A 960 -30.05 -9.42 53.44
C ARG A 960 -29.36 -8.16 52.90
N ALA A 961 -29.83 -7.67 51.76
CA ALA A 961 -29.48 -6.35 51.25
C ALA A 961 -30.20 -5.26 52.05
N VAL A 962 -29.46 -4.29 52.57
CA VAL A 962 -29.96 -3.16 53.35
C VAL A 962 -29.50 -1.87 52.68
N ASP A 963 -30.41 -0.90 52.55
CA ASP A 963 -30.19 0.40 51.91
C ASP A 963 -29.80 0.33 50.42
N PHE A 964 -30.27 -0.68 49.68
CA PHE A 964 -30.04 -0.81 48.23
C PHE A 964 -31.02 0.01 47.37
N GLY A 965 -32.10 0.54 47.96
CA GLY A 965 -33.21 1.14 47.22
C GLY A 965 -34.02 0.10 46.42
N ASP A 966 -34.99 0.57 45.63
CA ASP A 966 -35.88 -0.31 44.84
C ASP A 966 -35.29 -0.77 43.50
N GLY A 967 -34.19 -0.14 43.07
CA GLY A 967 -33.58 -0.36 41.75
C GLY A 967 -32.42 -1.35 41.70
N PHE A 968 -31.79 -1.69 42.84
CA PHE A 968 -30.76 -2.73 42.91
C PHE A 968 -31.32 -4.02 43.50
N VAL A 969 -30.82 -5.16 43.01
CA VAL A 969 -31.20 -6.49 43.50
C VAL A 969 -29.99 -7.43 43.54
N VAL A 970 -29.96 -8.32 44.52
CA VAL A 970 -29.01 -9.45 44.54
C VAL A 970 -29.42 -10.43 43.44
N LYS A 971 -28.59 -10.58 42.42
CA LYS A 971 -28.82 -11.47 41.27
C LYS A 971 -28.41 -12.90 41.59
N ASP A 972 -27.27 -13.09 42.26
CA ASP A 972 -26.72 -14.40 42.56
C ASP A 972 -25.90 -14.43 43.86
N VAL A 973 -25.84 -15.61 44.49
CA VAL A 973 -25.04 -15.89 45.69
C VAL A 973 -24.44 -17.29 45.58
N VAL A 974 -23.10 -17.36 45.58
CA VAL A 974 -22.34 -18.61 45.42
C VAL A 974 -21.38 -18.79 46.59
N ALA A 975 -21.48 -19.92 47.30
CA ALA A 975 -20.51 -20.31 48.33
C ALA A 975 -19.59 -21.41 47.78
N SER A 976 -18.28 -21.18 47.81
CA SER A 976 -17.25 -22.13 47.35
C SER A 976 -16.10 -22.18 48.34
N GLY A 977 -15.93 -23.33 49.00
CA GLY A 977 -14.96 -23.48 50.10
C GLY A 977 -15.27 -22.51 51.24
N ASN A 978 -14.28 -21.69 51.62
CA ASN A 978 -14.40 -20.70 52.69
C ASN A 978 -14.76 -19.29 52.17
N THR A 979 -15.15 -19.16 50.91
CA THR A 979 -15.48 -17.88 50.26
C THR A 979 -16.94 -17.86 49.81
N LEU A 980 -17.61 -16.74 50.13
CA LEU A 980 -18.94 -16.38 49.64
C LEU A 980 -18.80 -15.28 48.59
N THR A 981 -19.43 -15.44 47.44
CA THR A 981 -19.51 -14.44 46.36
C THR A 981 -20.97 -14.02 46.18
N VAL A 982 -21.21 -12.71 46.15
CA VAL A 982 -22.54 -12.10 45.98
C VAL A 982 -22.50 -11.15 44.79
N THR A 983 -23.35 -11.39 43.79
CA THR A 983 -23.51 -10.51 42.63
C THR A 983 -24.81 -9.72 42.76
N PHE A 984 -24.74 -8.40 42.60
CA PHE A 984 -25.91 -7.52 42.63
C PHE A 984 -25.84 -6.48 41.51
N ALA A 985 -26.99 -6.17 40.92
CA ALA A 985 -27.08 -5.33 39.72
C ALA A 985 -28.42 -4.58 39.68
N LEU A 986 -28.61 -3.77 38.64
CA LEU A 986 -29.90 -3.14 38.37
C LEU A 986 -31.01 -4.19 38.16
N LYS A 987 -32.20 -3.89 38.70
CA LYS A 987 -33.34 -4.79 38.70
C LYS A 987 -33.93 -4.99 37.30
N ASP A 988 -34.11 -3.90 36.56
CA ASP A 988 -34.68 -3.88 35.21
C ASP A 988 -33.98 -2.81 34.34
N GLU A 989 -32.81 -3.15 33.80
CA GLU A 989 -32.01 -2.24 32.98
C GLU A 989 -32.74 -1.77 31.73
N ALA A 990 -33.58 -2.62 31.14
CA ALA A 990 -34.26 -2.33 29.88
C ALA A 990 -35.33 -1.24 29.99
N SER A 991 -35.88 -0.98 31.18
CA SER A 991 -36.86 0.11 31.39
C SER A 991 -36.22 1.48 31.62
N LEU A 992 -34.91 1.54 31.85
CA LEU A 992 -34.17 2.79 32.04
C LEU A 992 -33.83 3.40 30.67
N LYS A 993 -34.67 4.34 30.20
CA LYS A 993 -34.52 4.95 28.87
C LYS A 993 -33.87 6.31 28.90
N THR A 994 -33.83 6.96 30.06
CA THR A 994 -33.32 8.33 30.22
C THR A 994 -32.38 8.43 31.42
N TYR A 995 -31.55 9.48 31.44
CA TYR A 995 -30.65 9.74 32.56
C TYR A 995 -31.43 9.94 33.89
N ASP A 996 -32.58 10.61 33.83
CA ASP A 996 -33.50 10.78 34.97
C ASP A 996 -34.03 9.45 35.53
N ASP A 997 -34.09 8.38 34.73
CA ASP A 997 -34.47 7.05 35.22
C ASP A 997 -33.32 6.43 36.05
N LEU A 998 -32.08 6.55 35.58
CA LEU A 998 -30.90 6.03 36.27
C LEU A 998 -30.59 6.83 37.56
N GLU A 999 -30.64 8.16 37.48
CA GLU A 999 -30.37 9.09 38.58
C GLU A 999 -31.22 8.75 39.82
N LYS A 1000 -32.53 8.57 39.65
CA LYS A 1000 -33.44 8.18 40.75
C LYS A 1000 -33.05 6.88 41.43
N ILE A 1001 -32.56 5.90 40.67
CA ILE A 1001 -32.13 4.62 41.23
C ILE A 1001 -30.85 4.78 42.03
N VAL A 1002 -29.87 5.50 41.50
CA VAL A 1002 -28.58 5.71 42.17
C VAL A 1002 -28.73 6.60 43.41
N ASP A 1003 -29.56 7.64 43.35
CA ASP A 1003 -29.83 8.52 44.50
C ASP A 1003 -30.46 7.82 45.68
N ALA A 1004 -31.33 6.83 45.43
CA ALA A 1004 -31.97 6.02 46.46
C ALA A 1004 -30.99 5.05 47.16
N ALA A 1005 -29.87 4.71 46.53
CA ALA A 1005 -28.89 3.77 47.08
C ALA A 1005 -28.12 4.34 48.28
N GLY A 1006 -27.78 3.50 49.26
CA GLY A 1006 -27.08 3.88 50.49
C GLY A 1006 -27.94 4.52 51.59
N GLY A 1007 -29.24 4.72 51.35
CA GLY A 1007 -30.16 5.26 52.35
C GLY A 1007 -29.68 6.57 52.98
N LYS A 1008 -29.95 6.78 54.28
CA LYS A 1008 -29.45 7.96 55.01
C LYS A 1008 -27.98 7.84 55.43
N SER A 1009 -27.45 6.62 55.46
CA SER A 1009 -26.08 6.36 55.94
C SER A 1009 -25.03 6.62 54.85
N GLY A 1010 -25.42 6.57 53.58
CA GLY A 1010 -24.51 6.59 52.43
C GLY A 1010 -23.92 5.22 52.09
N TRP A 1011 -24.29 4.14 52.80
CA TRP A 1011 -23.70 2.81 52.68
C TRP A 1011 -24.73 1.77 52.26
N MET A 1012 -24.42 1.02 51.20
CA MET A 1012 -25.13 -0.20 50.83
C MET A 1012 -24.55 -1.36 51.62
N LYS A 1013 -25.40 -2.15 52.29
CA LYS A 1013 -24.96 -3.21 53.20
C LYS A 1013 -25.48 -4.59 52.77
N LEU A 1014 -24.59 -5.58 52.71
CA LEU A 1014 -24.91 -7.00 52.56
C LEU A 1014 -24.69 -7.70 53.90
N VAL A 1015 -25.76 -8.19 54.51
CA VAL A 1015 -25.73 -8.81 55.84
C VAL A 1015 -25.79 -10.33 55.73
N VAL A 1016 -24.78 -11.01 56.28
CA VAL A 1016 -24.65 -12.47 56.33
C VAL A 1016 -24.70 -12.92 57.79
N SER A 1017 -25.71 -13.70 58.16
CA SER A 1017 -25.86 -14.23 59.52
C SER A 1017 -25.47 -15.70 59.59
N GLY A 1018 -24.85 -16.13 60.69
CA GLY A 1018 -24.52 -17.53 60.93
C GLY A 1018 -23.05 -17.90 60.72
N VAL A 1019 -22.15 -16.92 60.63
CA VAL A 1019 -20.70 -17.17 60.64
C VAL A 1019 -20.29 -17.65 62.03
N SER A 1020 -19.43 -18.66 62.14
CA SER A 1020 -19.07 -19.26 63.43
C SER A 1020 -17.59 -19.62 63.51
N VAL A 1021 -17.07 -19.71 64.74
CA VAL A 1021 -15.70 -20.19 65.02
C VAL A 1021 -15.75 -21.66 65.42
N ASP A 1022 -14.83 -22.47 64.88
CA ASP A 1022 -14.69 -23.89 65.21
C ASP A 1022 -14.40 -24.06 66.73
N PRO A 1023 -15.08 -24.99 67.43
CA PRO A 1023 -14.88 -25.23 68.87
C PRO A 1023 -13.42 -25.53 69.27
N ASN A 1024 -12.60 -26.02 68.34
CA ASN A 1024 -11.22 -26.41 68.58
C ASN A 1024 -10.21 -25.26 68.52
N VAL A 1025 -10.61 -24.07 68.04
CA VAL A 1025 -9.69 -22.93 67.99
C VAL A 1025 -9.29 -22.51 69.40
N GLU A 1026 -8.01 -22.26 69.65
CA GLU A 1026 -7.50 -21.92 70.98
C GLU A 1026 -7.96 -20.53 71.47
N ASP A 1027 -8.03 -20.36 72.80
CA ASP A 1027 -8.36 -19.08 73.42
C ASP A 1027 -7.36 -17.98 73.01
N ALA A 1028 -7.84 -16.76 72.84
CA ALA A 1028 -7.09 -15.60 72.34
C ALA A 1028 -6.49 -15.76 70.92
N THR A 1029 -6.89 -16.78 70.14
CA THR A 1029 -6.49 -16.88 68.72
C THR A 1029 -7.08 -15.71 67.92
N ARG A 1030 -6.24 -15.09 67.09
CA ARG A 1030 -6.66 -14.06 66.11
C ARG A 1030 -7.15 -14.73 64.84
N LEU A 1031 -8.35 -14.36 64.41
CA LEU A 1031 -8.93 -14.79 63.14
C LEU A 1031 -9.31 -13.55 62.32
N THR A 1032 -8.86 -13.47 61.06
CA THR A 1032 -9.09 -12.30 60.20
C THR A 1032 -9.83 -12.72 58.93
N MET A 1033 -11.02 -12.13 58.74
CA MET A 1033 -11.83 -12.27 57.53
C MET A 1033 -11.42 -11.22 56.49
N LYS A 1034 -11.63 -11.53 55.21
CA LYS A 1034 -11.28 -10.61 54.10
C LYS A 1034 -12.44 -10.46 53.13
N GLY A 1035 -12.59 -9.25 52.59
CA GLY A 1035 -13.59 -8.91 51.60
C GLY A 1035 -12.99 -8.28 50.35
N THR A 1036 -13.70 -8.37 49.24
CA THR A 1036 -13.43 -7.57 48.04
C THR A 1036 -14.75 -7.12 47.41
N VAL A 1037 -14.75 -6.01 46.70
CA VAL A 1037 -15.88 -5.63 45.84
C VAL A 1037 -15.34 -5.12 44.51
N HIS A 1038 -15.87 -5.68 43.43
CA HIS A 1038 -15.63 -5.23 42.06
C HIS A 1038 -16.94 -4.77 41.45
N GLY A 1039 -16.94 -3.67 40.70
CA GLY A 1039 -18.13 -3.15 40.04
C GLY A 1039 -17.85 -2.66 38.63
N THR A 1040 -18.86 -2.65 37.79
CA THR A 1040 -18.77 -2.16 36.41
C THR A 1040 -20.04 -1.39 36.04
N PHE A 1041 -19.87 -0.30 35.29
CA PHE A 1041 -20.96 0.45 34.69
C PHE A 1041 -20.55 0.93 33.30
N ALA A 1042 -21.37 0.72 32.27
CA ALA A 1042 -21.18 1.35 30.98
C ALA A 1042 -22.50 1.74 30.34
N ALA A 1043 -22.58 2.96 29.83
CA ALA A 1043 -23.75 3.49 29.14
C ALA A 1043 -23.39 4.58 28.13
N ALA A 1044 -24.21 4.71 27.09
CA ALA A 1044 -24.17 5.85 26.19
C ALA A 1044 -25.34 6.80 26.49
N ALA A 1045 -25.03 8.09 26.63
CA ALA A 1045 -26.00 9.16 26.82
C ALA A 1045 -26.08 10.00 25.54
N THR A 1046 -27.30 10.24 25.04
CA THR A 1046 -27.53 11.06 23.84
C THR A 1046 -28.56 12.12 24.13
N SER A 1047 -28.19 13.39 24.01
CA SER A 1047 -29.14 14.49 24.14
C SER A 1047 -30.03 14.60 22.90
N LYS A 1048 -31.21 15.19 23.06
CA LYS A 1048 -32.11 15.53 21.93
C LYS A 1048 -31.45 16.37 20.82
N GLY A 1049 -30.41 17.14 21.15
CA GLY A 1049 -29.61 17.92 20.21
C GLY A 1049 -28.51 17.13 19.48
N GLY A 1050 -28.41 15.82 19.72
CA GLY A 1050 -27.43 14.93 19.10
C GLY A 1050 -26.07 14.88 19.81
N VAL A 1051 -25.91 15.52 20.98
CA VAL A 1051 -24.66 15.41 21.75
C VAL A 1051 -24.63 14.04 22.42
N ARG A 1052 -23.69 13.21 21.99
CA ARG A 1052 -23.51 11.85 22.50
C ARG A 1052 -22.23 11.73 23.32
N LYS A 1053 -22.30 11.07 24.48
CA LYS A 1053 -21.15 10.70 25.32
C LYS A 1053 -21.29 9.28 25.83
N VAL A 1054 -20.17 8.57 25.85
CA VAL A 1054 -20.06 7.24 26.46
C VAL A 1054 -19.38 7.35 27.82
N PHE A 1055 -19.94 6.67 28.80
CA PHE A 1055 -19.37 6.52 30.13
C PHE A 1055 -19.12 5.05 30.40
N SER A 1056 -17.92 4.72 30.89
CA SER A 1056 -17.56 3.37 31.28
C SER A 1056 -16.65 3.42 32.51
N PHE A 1057 -17.04 2.73 33.58
CA PHE A 1057 -16.34 2.70 34.86
C PHE A 1057 -16.11 1.27 35.33
N VAL A 1058 -14.96 1.08 35.96
CA VAL A 1058 -14.63 -0.12 36.73
C VAL A 1058 -14.31 0.31 38.15
N TRP A 1059 -15.03 -0.25 39.11
CA TRP A 1059 -14.87 0.00 40.53
C TRP A 1059 -14.13 -1.13 41.22
N ASN A 1060 -13.13 -0.79 42.02
CA ASN A 1060 -12.54 -1.71 42.99
C ASN A 1060 -12.63 -1.09 44.38
N ALA A 1061 -13.21 -1.81 45.34
CA ALA A 1061 -13.31 -1.29 46.69
C ALA A 1061 -12.01 -1.50 47.47
N THR A 1062 -11.67 -0.50 48.29
CA THR A 1062 -10.57 -0.51 49.25
C THR A 1062 -11.13 -0.26 50.65
N GLN A 1063 -10.39 -0.68 51.69
CA GLN A 1063 -10.79 -0.48 53.08
C GLN A 1063 -11.09 1.00 53.35
N TRP A 1064 -12.25 1.28 53.92
CA TRP A 1064 -12.59 2.62 54.39
C TRP A 1064 -11.61 3.03 55.52
N PRO A 1065 -10.90 4.18 55.41
CA PRO A 1065 -9.84 4.53 56.35
C PRO A 1065 -10.29 4.64 57.82
N ASP A 1066 -11.45 5.24 58.07
CA ASP A 1066 -12.00 5.41 59.42
C ASP A 1066 -12.64 4.12 59.97
N GLY A 1067 -12.90 3.14 59.10
CA GLY A 1067 -13.37 1.80 59.43
C GLY A 1067 -12.25 0.76 59.52
N LYS A 1068 -10.98 1.17 59.32
CA LYS A 1068 -9.85 0.24 59.21
C LYS A 1068 -9.71 -0.62 60.46
N ASP A 1069 -9.77 -1.95 60.29
CA ASP A 1069 -9.52 -2.94 61.34
C ASP A 1069 -8.27 -2.60 62.15
N LYS A 1070 -8.39 -2.62 63.48
CA LYS A 1070 -7.30 -2.23 64.40
C LYS A 1070 -5.99 -2.98 64.16
N LEU A 1071 -6.07 -4.21 63.64
CA LEU A 1071 -4.92 -5.07 63.39
C LEU A 1071 -4.49 -5.12 61.92
N ALA A 1072 -5.03 -4.24 61.07
CA ALA A 1072 -4.67 -4.16 59.66
C ALA A 1072 -3.24 -3.66 59.45
N THR A 1073 -2.52 -4.36 58.59
CA THR A 1073 -1.13 -4.08 58.24
C THR A 1073 -0.97 -3.19 57.01
N ASP A 1074 -2.05 -2.98 56.27
CA ASP A 1074 -2.13 -2.14 55.06
C ASP A 1074 -3.46 -1.36 55.03
N ASP A 1075 -3.54 -0.36 54.16
CA ASP A 1075 -4.70 0.54 54.03
C ASP A 1075 -5.68 0.10 52.93
N GLU A 1076 -5.38 -0.96 52.17
CA GLU A 1076 -6.15 -1.33 50.97
C GLU A 1076 -7.08 -2.52 51.22
N THR A 1077 -6.62 -3.51 52.01
CA THR A 1077 -7.33 -4.78 52.23
C THR A 1077 -8.55 -4.57 53.11
N ILE A 1078 -9.74 -4.82 52.55
CA ILE A 1078 -10.97 -4.87 53.34
C ILE A 1078 -10.89 -6.10 54.27
N GLN A 1079 -10.79 -5.89 55.57
CA GLN A 1079 -10.64 -6.97 56.53
C GLN A 1079 -11.29 -6.67 57.88
N LEU A 1080 -11.56 -7.74 58.63
CA LEU A 1080 -12.12 -7.68 59.97
C LEU A 1080 -11.49 -8.77 60.85
N SER A 1081 -10.81 -8.38 61.93
CA SER A 1081 -10.15 -9.30 62.86
C SER A 1081 -10.98 -9.48 64.14
N VAL A 1082 -11.05 -10.72 64.65
CA VAL A 1082 -11.67 -11.05 65.93
C VAL A 1082 -10.73 -11.91 66.78
N LEU A 1083 -10.90 -11.88 68.11
CA LEU A 1083 -10.21 -12.76 69.05
C LEU A 1083 -11.17 -13.82 69.59
N VAL A 1084 -10.69 -15.05 69.75
CA VAL A 1084 -11.48 -16.12 70.36
C VAL A 1084 -11.49 -15.97 71.88
N LYS A 1085 -12.68 -16.09 72.50
CA LYS A 1085 -12.85 -16.14 73.96
C LYS A 1085 -13.59 -17.42 74.38
N LYS A 1086 -12.89 -18.37 75.00
CA LYS A 1086 -13.48 -19.57 75.60
C LYS A 1086 -14.05 -19.26 77.00
N PRO A 1087 -15.18 -19.87 77.40
CA PRO A 1087 -15.66 -19.75 78.77
C PRO A 1087 -14.65 -20.37 79.75
N GLN A 1088 -14.17 -19.63 80.74
CA GLN A 1088 -13.39 -20.20 81.84
C GLN A 1088 -14.31 -21.07 82.71
N THR A 1089 -13.90 -22.31 82.98
CA THR A 1089 -14.55 -23.19 83.96
C THR A 1089 -13.94 -22.95 85.34
N GLU A 1090 -14.70 -22.35 86.26
CA GLU A 1090 -14.38 -22.36 87.70
C GLU A 1090 -15.38 -23.22 88.50
N PRO A 1091 -14.95 -23.86 89.62
CA PRO A 1091 -15.79 -24.74 90.44
C PRO A 1091 -16.77 -23.97 91.34
N HIS A 1092 -17.95 -24.56 91.54
CA HIS A 1092 -19.09 -24.07 92.32
C HIS A 1092 -18.82 -23.65 93.78
N THR A 1093 -19.40 -22.51 94.19
CA THR A 1093 -20.17 -22.34 95.45
C THR A 1093 -21.33 -21.33 95.27
N THR A 1094 -22.54 -21.76 95.63
CA THR A 1094 -23.83 -21.02 95.72
C THR A 1094 -24.06 -20.45 97.14
N PRO A 1095 -25.17 -19.74 97.45
CA PRO A 1095 -25.92 -18.68 96.74
C PRO A 1095 -26.24 -17.48 97.68
N ASP A 1096 -26.66 -16.30 97.16
CA ASP A 1096 -27.75 -15.54 97.80
C ASP A 1096 -28.36 -14.41 96.92
N THR A 1097 -29.66 -14.63 96.64
CA THR A 1097 -30.81 -13.72 96.63
C THR A 1097 -30.74 -12.27 96.13
N HIS A 1098 -31.43 -12.01 95.01
CA HIS A 1098 -32.63 -11.14 94.86
C HIS A 1098 -32.72 -10.44 93.49
N THR A 1099 -33.97 -10.22 93.07
CA THR A 1099 -34.53 -10.10 91.72
C THR A 1099 -34.61 -8.63 91.21
N PRO A 1100 -35.14 -8.34 90.00
CA PRO A 1100 -34.51 -7.47 88.98
C PRO A 1100 -35.05 -6.02 88.96
N SER A 1101 -34.35 -5.11 88.28
CA SER A 1101 -34.98 -3.88 87.77
C SER A 1101 -34.30 -3.31 86.52
N VAL A 1102 -35.12 -2.61 85.76
CA VAL A 1102 -35.04 -2.11 84.39
C VAL A 1102 -34.49 -0.68 84.35
N HIS A 1103 -33.59 -0.37 83.40
CA HIS A 1103 -33.59 0.79 82.47
C HIS A 1103 -32.20 1.35 82.07
N LYS A 1104 -32.04 1.52 80.74
CA LYS A 1104 -31.34 2.54 79.92
C LYS A 1104 -30.03 3.19 80.43
N PRO A 1105 -29.12 3.46 79.47
CA PRO A 1105 -28.55 4.80 79.36
C PRO A 1105 -28.95 5.49 78.05
N HIS A 1106 -29.33 6.75 78.24
CA HIS A 1106 -29.42 7.79 77.25
C HIS A 1106 -28.08 7.95 76.52
N GLY A 1107 -28.17 8.25 75.23
CA GLY A 1107 -26.99 8.52 74.41
C GLY A 1107 -26.41 9.90 74.64
N ASP A 1108 -25.21 10.06 74.08
CA ASP A 1108 -24.74 11.26 73.39
C ASP A 1108 -23.56 10.82 72.52
N SER A 1109 -23.68 10.95 71.19
CA SER A 1109 -22.54 10.88 70.29
C SER A 1109 -22.53 12.14 69.42
N HIS A 1110 -21.60 13.02 69.76
CA HIS A 1110 -21.23 14.19 68.99
C HIS A 1110 -20.69 13.78 67.61
N THR A 1111 -21.18 14.44 66.56
CA THR A 1111 -20.58 14.48 65.23
C THR A 1111 -19.56 15.63 65.15
N PRO A 1112 -18.30 15.38 64.76
CA PRO A 1112 -17.38 16.45 64.34
C PRO A 1112 -17.51 16.71 62.83
N GLN A 1113 -17.57 17.99 62.47
CA GLN A 1113 -17.32 18.48 61.11
C GLN A 1113 -15.83 18.35 60.77
N THR A 1114 -15.52 17.95 59.54
CA THR A 1114 -14.24 18.26 58.89
C THR A 1114 -14.50 18.86 57.52
N SER A 1115 -14.26 20.17 57.42
CA SER A 1115 -13.94 20.86 56.18
C SER A 1115 -12.42 20.91 56.05
N ASP A 1116 -11.86 20.37 54.99
CA ASP A 1116 -10.82 21.04 54.20
C ASP A 1116 -10.54 20.29 52.89
N SER A 1117 -10.53 21.06 51.81
CA SER A 1117 -10.38 20.65 50.42
C SER A 1117 -8.91 20.47 50.05
N LEU A 1118 -8.52 19.27 49.60
CA LEU A 1118 -7.25 19.03 48.91
C LEU A 1118 -7.46 19.11 47.39
N ALA A 1119 -7.07 20.26 46.83
CA ALA A 1119 -6.75 20.40 45.43
C ALA A 1119 -5.39 19.72 45.17
N GLY A 1120 -5.35 18.76 44.25
CA GLY A 1120 -4.10 18.17 43.78
C GLY A 1120 -4.24 16.80 43.16
N LEU A 1121 -4.74 16.72 41.92
CA LEU A 1121 -4.46 15.65 40.95
C LEU A 1121 -5.12 16.03 39.61
N ALA A 1122 -4.48 16.93 38.88
CA ALA A 1122 -4.76 17.16 37.47
C ALA A 1122 -3.43 17.05 36.73
N THR A 1123 -3.08 15.84 36.29
CA THR A 1123 -2.14 15.55 35.20
C THR A 1123 -2.01 14.03 35.04
N LEU A 1124 -2.59 13.47 33.98
CA LEU A 1124 -2.06 12.33 33.22
C LEU A 1124 -3.00 12.02 32.03
N LEU A 1125 -2.80 12.71 30.92
CA LEU A 1125 -3.03 12.20 29.56
C LEU A 1125 -1.96 12.86 28.66
N PRO A 1126 -1.14 12.08 27.91
CA PRO A 1126 -0.02 12.61 27.15
C PRO A 1126 -0.48 13.28 25.85
N GLN A 1127 0.35 14.22 25.41
CA GLN A 1127 0.22 14.99 24.18
C GLN A 1127 0.39 14.14 22.91
N GLY A 1128 -0.27 14.58 21.84
CA GLY A 1128 0.02 14.17 20.46
C GLY A 1128 -0.40 15.22 19.41
N ILE A 1129 0.57 16.08 19.05
CA ILE A 1129 0.83 16.70 17.73
C ILE A 1129 -0.29 17.61 17.15
N ALA A 1130 -0.25 18.95 17.31
CA ALA A 1130 0.65 19.99 16.76
C ALA A 1130 0.25 20.53 15.37
N SER A 1131 -0.13 21.82 15.33
CA SER A 1131 0.07 22.87 14.30
C SER A 1131 -0.79 24.07 14.73
N GLY A 1132 -0.38 25.33 14.83
CA GLY A 1132 0.86 26.05 14.56
C GLY A 1132 0.50 27.55 14.57
N ILE A 1133 1.30 28.35 15.29
CA ILE A 1133 1.63 29.76 14.98
C ILE A 1133 0.49 30.81 15.05
N MET A 1134 0.50 31.66 16.11
CA MET A 1134 0.89 33.07 15.94
C MET A 1134 1.16 33.76 17.29
N LEU A 1135 2.39 34.28 17.41
CA LEU A 1135 2.82 35.26 18.41
C LEU A 1135 2.15 36.61 18.13
N VAL A 1136 1.41 37.16 19.09
CA VAL A 1136 1.23 38.61 19.23
C VAL A 1136 1.33 39.00 20.70
N THR A 1137 2.40 39.71 21.02
CA THR A 1137 2.60 40.53 22.22
C THR A 1137 1.48 41.54 22.41
N GLY A 1138 0.93 41.64 23.63
CA GLY A 1138 -0.02 42.70 23.98
C GLY A 1138 -0.34 42.71 25.47
N ALA A 1139 0.49 43.38 26.26
CA ALA A 1139 0.12 43.86 27.59
C ALA A 1139 -1.10 44.80 27.49
N LEU A 1140 -2.07 44.68 28.41
CA LEU A 1140 -2.63 45.79 29.19
C LEU A 1140 -3.98 45.42 29.87
N LEU A 1141 -4.05 45.83 31.14
CA LEU A 1141 -5.22 46.37 31.86
C LEU A 1141 -6.30 45.40 32.36
N ARG A 1142 -6.05 44.96 33.61
CA ARG A 1142 -7.06 44.94 34.67
C ARG A 1142 -7.76 46.31 34.78
N LYS A 1143 -9.08 46.34 34.60
CA LYS A 1143 -10.00 47.13 35.43
C LYS A 1143 -11.45 46.62 35.32
N ARG A 1144 -11.97 46.16 36.47
CA ARG A 1144 -13.32 46.42 37.04
C ARG A 1144 -14.36 46.97 36.06
N ARG A 1145 -15.59 46.44 35.95
CA ARG A 1145 -16.58 46.28 37.04
C ARG A 1145 -17.89 45.70 36.48
N HIS A 1146 -18.55 44.90 37.31
CA HIS A 1146 -20.00 44.74 37.52
C HIS A 1146 -20.96 44.28 36.41
N ASN A 1147 -21.74 43.26 36.83
CA ASN A 1147 -23.12 42.91 36.46
C ASN A 1147 -23.27 42.28 35.07
N LYS A 1148 -23.84 41.09 34.88
CA LYS A 1148 -24.89 40.34 35.60
C LYS A 1148 -24.61 38.85 35.48
#